data_AF-A0A1V5KI37-F1
#
_entry.id   AF-A0A1V5KI37-F1
#
_cell.length_a   1.000
_cell.length_b   1.000
_cell.length_c   1.000
_cell.angle_alpha   90.00
_cell.angle_beta   90.00
_cell.angle_gamma   90.00
#
_symmetry.space_group_name_H-M   'P 1'
#
loop_
_entity.id
_entity.type
_entity.pdbx_description
1 polymer ?
#
loop_
_entity_poly.entity_id
_entity_poly.type
_entity_poly.pdbx_seq_one_letter_code
_entity_poly.pdbx_strand_id
1 'polypeptide(L)'
;MKRLLSLLIALIVAMVPLSALAAPGDATLLRRGDEGYDGGVRSMAYLDDTLYILSYNALFVLAPGADKPALYAWDEESFQPSEGANIDRQALIVHDGQLLALCVETRWIVEDAETGEGETELIGANLRKIALGEDGTARGEVALELDWEDMLEEENDYSYVRQCQQPFVVDGLMYFITYGNSGGTMIMVYDLEDGTGREIDLEIDSEEYINCLCAYRDGKLLSMRSRWGSEGVTVMVASVDPESEEAEDLITIPTVGYSSSGSMVYSEKLDALYYIMNGELYRIEGMDPSTNQAVSDMPLDSYSQSAPILTEDGLFIASNYETVVRRNTDPTLRAEKRLKVQNQYNQSVDSAYYAFTNKHGDIEVVLTQQVEDVVQAMMNRSPSVDVYCLYASSAEYSAVFTRGYMAELTGSETIASVVNNIYPAFKDWCVKDGEIVALPIELYFNSRGYSPKAFEKIGLTEEDIPTTWIELYEMLEPLTERLKDYPDVSLFEPYYSKEMLKRDLFSNMLQDYMVFIGQPGNEFKFDTPLFRALMDAYLAIDFDALGLPEDDEEASTKVYAVRADGGMGATLFSGYADISARTYALTSDQKPLLLALSEDVEPAIMGELCVVFVNPFSEHREDAIAFVEEIANSLDDVLRIHILPTENEPVLDPYYDTTLKSYDDMIATAKAQLEAAPEDDKKAYEDMVTEYEGYRKEYEDNYKYAASAESIAQYRTYADRLKITPYLGLGRDNAQEFYTLVSQFTDGQIDADAFIKNIDKKLQMMMLEGQ
;
A
#
# COMPACT_ATOMS: atom_id res chain seq x y z
N MET A 1 -57.24 25.46 15.50
CA MET A 1 -56.46 24.98 14.34
C MET A 1 -55.07 25.61 14.26
N LYS A 2 -54.91 26.94 14.18
CA LYS A 2 -53.56 27.56 14.07
C LYS A 2 -52.59 27.25 15.22
N ARG A 3 -53.05 27.22 16.48
CA ARG A 3 -52.19 26.87 17.64
C ARG A 3 -51.82 25.39 17.73
N LEU A 4 -52.64 24.49 17.18
CA LEU A 4 -52.33 23.04 17.16
C LEU A 4 -51.33 22.71 16.05
N LEU A 5 -51.42 23.42 14.92
CA LEU A 5 -50.48 23.28 13.80
C LEU A 5 -49.08 23.81 14.15
N SER A 6 -48.99 24.92 14.90
CA SER A 6 -47.70 25.44 15.38
C SER A 6 -47.02 24.53 16.42
N LEU A 7 -47.80 23.82 17.25
CA LEU A 7 -47.27 22.84 18.19
C LEU A 7 -46.83 21.54 17.49
N LEU A 8 -47.50 21.14 16.41
CA LEU A 8 -47.09 20.00 15.58
C LEU A 8 -45.82 20.31 14.77
N ILE A 9 -45.68 21.51 14.24
CA ILE A 9 -44.44 21.93 13.54
C ILE A 9 -43.28 22.05 14.53
N ALA A 10 -43.51 22.56 15.75
CA ALA A 10 -42.49 22.59 16.80
C ALA A 10 -42.09 21.19 17.31
N LEU A 11 -43.03 20.23 17.38
CA LEU A 11 -42.71 18.83 17.70
C LEU A 11 -42.00 18.10 16.54
N ILE A 12 -42.28 18.46 15.28
CA ILE A 12 -41.59 17.88 14.11
C ILE A 12 -40.17 18.44 14.01
N VAL A 13 -39.94 19.74 14.30
CA VAL A 13 -38.59 20.34 14.35
C VAL A 13 -37.80 19.87 15.59
N ALA A 14 -38.47 19.45 16.66
CA ALA A 14 -37.81 18.82 17.83
C ALA A 14 -37.66 17.28 17.71
N MET A 15 -38.12 16.67 16.60
CA MET A 15 -37.98 15.24 16.30
C MET A 15 -37.14 14.96 15.04
N VAL A 16 -36.62 15.99 14.38
CA VAL A 16 -35.44 15.80 13.52
C VAL A 16 -34.28 15.64 14.49
N PRO A 17 -33.55 14.51 14.50
CA PRO A 17 -32.27 14.49 15.19
C PRO A 17 -31.49 15.67 14.61
N LEU A 18 -31.09 16.62 15.46
CA LEU A 18 -29.96 17.47 15.13
C LEU A 18 -28.80 16.50 14.99
N SER A 19 -28.62 15.91 13.80
CA SER A 19 -27.33 15.39 13.39
C SER A 19 -26.44 16.62 13.52
N ALA A 20 -25.63 16.68 14.57
CA ALA A 20 -24.64 17.73 14.67
C ALA A 20 -23.74 17.53 13.45
N LEU A 21 -23.65 18.58 12.65
CA LEU A 21 -22.91 18.57 11.40
C LEU A 21 -21.42 18.48 11.73
N ALA A 22 -20.64 17.87 10.85
CA ALA A 22 -19.17 17.95 10.87
C ALA A 22 -18.71 19.40 11.03
N ALA A 23 -17.45 19.61 11.45
CA ALA A 23 -16.93 20.95 11.60
C ALA A 23 -17.16 21.75 10.30
N PRO A 24 -17.61 23.02 10.37
CA PRO A 24 -17.95 23.78 9.18
C PRO A 24 -16.83 23.78 8.15
N GLY A 25 -17.12 23.30 6.95
CA GLY A 25 -16.16 23.23 5.85
C GLY A 25 -15.49 21.87 5.65
N ASP A 26 -15.57 20.96 6.63
CA ASP A 26 -14.98 19.62 6.49
C ASP A 26 -15.65 18.83 5.37
N ALA A 27 -14.83 18.17 4.54
CA ALA A 27 -15.32 17.33 3.46
C ALA A 27 -14.26 16.35 2.96
N THR A 28 -14.71 15.20 2.46
CA THR A 28 -13.96 14.40 1.48
C THR A 28 -14.36 14.91 0.09
N LEU A 29 -13.42 15.52 -0.62
CA LEU A 29 -13.66 16.18 -1.90
C LEU A 29 -13.64 15.20 -3.07
N LEU A 30 -12.66 14.29 -3.07
CA LEU A 30 -12.52 13.19 -4.02
C LEU A 30 -12.06 11.93 -3.30
N ARG A 31 -12.54 10.77 -3.75
CA ARG A 31 -12.06 9.45 -3.36
C ARG A 31 -12.05 8.51 -4.57
N ARG A 32 -11.00 7.72 -4.72
CA ARG A 32 -10.86 6.76 -5.83
C ARG A 32 -12.14 5.94 -6.01
N GLY A 33 -12.62 5.87 -7.25
CA GLY A 33 -13.92 5.30 -7.59
C GLY A 33 -15.05 6.32 -7.71
N ASP A 34 -14.84 7.59 -7.31
CA ASP A 34 -15.68 8.71 -7.76
C ASP A 34 -15.62 8.84 -9.30
N GLU A 35 -16.67 9.42 -9.89
CA GLU A 35 -16.81 9.51 -11.35
C GLU A 35 -15.59 10.17 -12.03
N GLY A 36 -14.87 9.37 -12.85
CA GLY A 36 -13.69 9.80 -13.58
C GLY A 36 -12.40 9.92 -12.76
N TYR A 37 -12.43 9.60 -11.45
CA TYR A 37 -11.29 9.70 -10.55
C TYR A 37 -10.75 8.31 -10.14
N ASP A 38 -9.55 8.01 -10.61
CA ASP A 38 -8.82 6.76 -10.42
C ASP A 38 -7.71 6.85 -9.35
N GLY A 39 -7.56 8.00 -8.70
CA GLY A 39 -6.49 8.29 -7.74
C GLY A 39 -5.38 9.14 -8.36
N GLY A 40 -4.17 9.03 -7.82
CA GLY A 40 -2.95 9.62 -8.37
C GLY A 40 -2.98 11.14 -8.46
N VAL A 41 -3.31 11.83 -7.37
CA VAL A 41 -3.21 13.30 -7.32
C VAL A 41 -1.74 13.71 -7.47
N ARG A 42 -1.45 14.48 -8.52
CA ARG A 42 -0.10 14.96 -8.81
C ARG A 42 0.15 16.34 -8.25
N SER A 43 -0.84 17.22 -8.37
CA SER A 43 -0.71 18.61 -7.96
C SER A 43 -2.07 19.23 -7.69
N MET A 44 -2.07 20.27 -6.86
CA MET A 44 -3.25 21.07 -6.56
C MET A 44 -2.90 22.56 -6.63
N ALA A 45 -3.85 23.37 -7.07
CA ALA A 45 -3.72 24.82 -7.13
C ALA A 45 -5.00 25.49 -6.61
N TYR A 46 -4.86 26.69 -6.03
CA TYR A 46 -5.98 27.46 -5.48
C TYR A 46 -5.96 28.89 -5.99
N LEU A 47 -7.01 29.31 -6.69
CA LEU A 47 -7.13 30.63 -7.30
C LEU A 47 -8.59 31.11 -7.21
N ASP A 48 -8.81 32.33 -6.73
CA ASP A 48 -10.13 32.97 -6.65
C ASP A 48 -11.22 32.06 -6.04
N ASP A 49 -10.94 31.53 -4.85
CA ASP A 49 -11.77 30.56 -4.10
C ASP A 49 -12.07 29.23 -4.82
N THR A 50 -11.36 28.94 -5.91
CA THR A 50 -11.51 27.73 -6.73
C THR A 50 -10.32 26.80 -6.50
N LEU A 51 -10.60 25.54 -6.16
CA LEU A 51 -9.58 24.48 -6.05
C LEU A 51 -9.50 23.70 -7.37
N TYR A 52 -8.28 23.53 -7.86
CA TYR A 52 -7.93 22.73 -9.03
C TYR A 52 -7.11 21.53 -8.58
N ILE A 53 -7.46 20.34 -9.05
CA ILE A 53 -6.83 19.08 -8.67
C ILE A 53 -6.43 18.36 -9.95
N LEU A 54 -5.13 18.16 -10.13
CA LEU A 54 -4.57 17.42 -11.26
C LEU A 54 -4.37 15.96 -10.85
N SER A 55 -5.05 15.04 -11.54
CA SER A 55 -4.67 13.61 -11.54
C SER A 55 -3.87 13.29 -12.81
N TYR A 56 -3.46 12.03 -12.99
CA TYR A 56 -2.75 11.60 -14.21
C TYR A 56 -3.54 11.86 -15.49
N ASN A 57 -4.86 11.68 -15.45
CA ASN A 57 -5.70 11.64 -16.65
C ASN A 57 -6.67 12.82 -16.77
N ALA A 58 -6.85 13.61 -15.70
CA ALA A 58 -7.95 14.54 -15.61
C ALA A 58 -7.64 15.78 -14.77
N LEU A 59 -8.42 16.84 -15.01
CA LEU A 59 -8.49 18.02 -14.16
C LEU A 59 -9.83 18.05 -13.43
N PHE A 60 -9.81 18.12 -12.11
CA PHE A 60 -11.01 18.33 -11.30
C PHE A 60 -11.03 19.75 -10.74
N VAL A 61 -12.20 20.37 -10.76
CA VAL A 61 -12.37 21.78 -10.38
C VAL A 61 -13.51 21.91 -9.37
N LEU A 62 -13.17 22.32 -8.16
CA LEU A 62 -14.14 22.67 -7.13
C LEU A 62 -14.37 24.18 -7.14
N ALA A 63 -15.46 24.58 -7.79
CA ALA A 63 -15.88 25.98 -7.84
C ALA A 63 -16.35 26.49 -6.46
N PRO A 64 -16.34 27.81 -6.22
CA PRO A 64 -16.79 28.39 -4.95
C PRO A 64 -18.23 27.97 -4.62
N GLY A 65 -18.42 27.37 -3.44
CA GLY A 65 -19.72 26.91 -2.97
C GLY A 65 -20.25 25.63 -3.62
N ALA A 66 -19.47 24.95 -4.46
CA ALA A 66 -19.80 23.61 -4.94
C ALA A 66 -19.54 22.56 -3.86
N ASP A 67 -20.36 21.50 -3.83
CA ASP A 67 -20.23 20.40 -2.88
C ASP A 67 -19.19 19.35 -3.32
N LYS A 68 -19.06 19.15 -4.64
CA LYS A 68 -18.10 18.22 -5.27
C LYS A 68 -17.36 18.86 -6.44
N PRO A 69 -16.11 18.43 -6.74
CA PRO A 69 -15.39 18.88 -7.92
C PRO A 69 -16.06 18.41 -9.22
N ALA A 70 -16.03 19.24 -10.25
CA ALA A 70 -16.44 18.89 -11.60
C ALA A 70 -15.22 18.40 -12.41
N LEU A 71 -15.42 17.35 -13.22
CA LEU A 71 -14.43 16.81 -14.13
C LEU A 71 -14.31 17.66 -15.40
N TYR A 72 -13.09 18.01 -15.78
CA TYR A 72 -12.74 18.65 -17.04
C TYR A 72 -11.78 17.77 -17.83
N ALA A 73 -12.15 17.45 -19.08
CA ALA A 73 -11.27 16.74 -20.00
C ALA A 73 -10.22 17.69 -20.59
N TRP A 74 -9.01 17.18 -20.85
CA TRP A 74 -7.99 17.96 -21.54
C TRP A 74 -8.33 18.08 -23.04
N ASP A 75 -8.20 19.29 -23.59
CA ASP A 75 -8.44 19.54 -25.01
C ASP A 75 -7.28 18.99 -25.85
N GLU A 76 -7.58 17.98 -26.68
CA GLU A 76 -6.59 17.24 -27.47
C GLU A 76 -5.77 18.12 -28.42
N GLU A 77 -6.36 19.18 -28.98
CA GLU A 77 -5.65 20.10 -29.89
C GLU A 77 -4.65 20.96 -29.11
N SER A 78 -5.04 21.47 -27.94
CA SER A 78 -4.19 22.32 -27.12
C SER A 78 -3.06 21.56 -26.41
N PHE A 79 -3.20 20.25 -26.24
CA PHE A 79 -2.18 19.36 -25.64
C PHE A 79 -1.69 18.31 -26.64
N GLN A 80 -1.72 18.60 -27.94
CA GLN A 80 -1.19 17.68 -28.93
C GLN A 80 0.34 17.62 -28.82
N PRO A 81 0.94 16.46 -28.51
CA PRO A 81 2.39 16.32 -28.53
C PRO A 81 2.92 16.29 -29.97
N SER A 82 4.22 16.51 -30.13
CA SER A 82 4.94 16.25 -31.37
C SER A 82 4.78 14.79 -31.80
N GLU A 83 4.98 14.53 -33.09
CA GLU A 83 4.87 13.18 -33.63
C GLU A 83 5.77 12.19 -32.87
N GLY A 84 5.16 11.10 -32.37
CA GLY A 84 5.84 10.07 -31.58
C GLY A 84 6.19 10.45 -30.14
N ALA A 85 5.80 11.64 -29.67
CA ALA A 85 6.05 12.11 -28.30
C ALA A 85 4.81 11.98 -27.40
N ASN A 86 5.03 12.08 -26.10
CA ASN A 86 4.02 12.15 -25.06
C ASN A 86 4.13 13.48 -24.31
N ILE A 87 2.99 14.02 -23.86
CA ILE A 87 2.95 15.21 -23.01
C ILE A 87 2.49 14.86 -21.60
N ASP A 88 3.39 15.02 -20.66
CA ASP A 88 3.16 14.76 -19.26
C ASP A 88 2.80 16.04 -18.50
N ARG A 89 1.63 16.07 -17.87
CA ARG A 89 1.20 17.21 -17.04
C ARG A 89 1.65 16.94 -15.62
N GLN A 90 2.76 17.54 -15.21
CA GLN A 90 3.37 17.24 -13.93
C GLN A 90 2.76 18.05 -12.77
N ALA A 91 2.44 19.32 -13.00
CA ALA A 91 2.09 20.24 -11.91
C ALA A 91 1.09 21.32 -12.32
N LEU A 92 0.39 21.86 -11.32
CA LEU A 92 -0.37 23.10 -11.39
C LEU A 92 0.27 24.14 -10.47
N ILE A 93 0.36 25.39 -10.95
CA ILE A 93 0.77 26.54 -10.14
C ILE A 93 -0.15 27.73 -10.39
N VAL A 94 -0.13 28.68 -9.46
CA VAL A 94 -0.78 29.98 -9.62
C VAL A 94 0.29 31.07 -9.64
N HIS A 95 0.30 31.86 -10.70
CA HIS A 95 1.22 32.99 -10.87
C HIS A 95 0.50 34.13 -11.58
N ASP A 96 0.68 35.37 -11.12
CA ASP A 96 0.04 36.57 -11.67
C ASP A 96 -1.50 36.46 -11.86
N GLY A 97 -2.17 35.78 -10.93
CA GLY A 97 -3.63 35.56 -10.97
C GLY A 97 -4.07 34.62 -12.10
N GLN A 98 -3.18 33.77 -12.58
CA GLN A 98 -3.45 32.79 -13.63
C GLN A 98 -3.13 31.38 -13.15
N LEU A 99 -3.97 30.43 -13.54
CA LEU A 99 -3.69 29.01 -13.40
C LEU A 99 -2.78 28.58 -14.55
N LEU A 100 -1.63 28.01 -14.21
CA LEU A 100 -0.66 27.45 -15.15
C LEU A 100 -0.49 25.96 -14.90
N ALA A 101 -0.35 25.16 -15.96
CA ALA A 101 0.05 23.77 -15.89
C ALA A 101 1.47 23.59 -16.44
N LEU A 102 2.34 22.92 -15.67
CA LEU A 102 3.63 22.45 -16.14
C LEU A 102 3.42 21.21 -17.00
N CYS A 103 3.81 21.31 -18.26
CA CYS A 103 3.75 20.25 -19.24
C CYS A 103 5.16 19.92 -19.71
N VAL A 104 5.55 18.65 -19.61
CA VAL A 104 6.84 18.13 -20.06
C VAL A 104 6.57 17.22 -21.25
N GLU A 105 7.22 17.47 -22.36
CA GLU A 105 7.10 16.68 -23.57
C GLU A 105 8.33 15.78 -23.72
N THR A 106 8.11 14.48 -23.85
CA THR A 106 9.18 13.49 -23.96
C THR A 106 8.89 12.49 -25.07
N ARG A 107 9.95 11.90 -25.62
CA ARG A 107 9.87 10.79 -26.55
C ARG A 107 10.77 9.67 -26.05
N TRP A 108 10.22 8.45 -26.00
CA TRP A 108 11.04 7.26 -25.80
C TRP A 108 11.70 6.91 -27.13
N ILE A 109 13.03 6.90 -27.17
CA ILE A 109 13.83 6.47 -28.32
C ILE A 109 14.34 5.07 -28.00
N VAL A 110 13.87 4.09 -28.76
CA VAL A 110 14.39 2.72 -28.67
C VAL A 110 15.76 2.67 -29.36
N GLU A 111 16.80 2.33 -28.60
CA GLU A 111 18.17 2.15 -29.11
C GLU A 111 18.41 0.71 -29.57
N ASP A 112 17.85 -0.26 -28.86
CA ASP A 112 17.87 -1.68 -29.23
C ASP A 112 16.45 -2.25 -29.20
N ALA A 113 15.93 -2.54 -30.39
CA ALA A 113 14.58 -3.05 -30.57
C ALA A 113 14.40 -4.51 -30.17
N GLU A 114 15.47 -5.30 -30.00
CA GLU A 114 15.41 -6.69 -29.50
C GLU A 114 15.36 -6.73 -27.97
N THR A 115 16.02 -5.80 -27.28
CA THR A 115 16.03 -5.72 -25.81
C THR A 115 14.97 -4.77 -25.26
N GLY A 116 14.44 -3.85 -26.08
CA GLY A 116 13.55 -2.78 -25.66
C GLY A 116 14.28 -1.63 -24.94
N GLU A 117 15.61 -1.66 -24.92
CA GLU A 117 16.44 -0.63 -24.34
C GLU A 117 16.32 0.67 -25.14
N GLY A 118 16.34 1.79 -24.42
CA GLY A 118 16.10 3.09 -24.99
C GLY A 118 16.35 4.23 -24.00
N GLU A 119 16.34 5.43 -24.54
CA GLU A 119 16.51 6.66 -23.78
C GLU A 119 15.26 7.54 -23.91
N THR A 120 14.96 8.29 -22.85
CA THR A 120 14.01 9.40 -22.91
C THR A 120 14.68 10.62 -23.52
N GLU A 121 14.24 11.03 -24.70
CA GLU A 121 14.50 12.35 -25.28
C GLU A 121 13.56 13.37 -24.63
N LEU A 122 14.11 14.37 -23.95
CA LEU A 122 13.38 15.56 -23.52
C LEU A 122 13.19 16.49 -24.74
N ILE A 123 11.94 16.68 -25.17
CA ILE A 123 11.62 17.58 -26.29
C ILE A 123 11.45 19.03 -25.80
N GLY A 124 10.90 19.19 -24.61
CA GLY A 124 10.80 20.49 -23.95
C GLY A 124 9.87 20.47 -22.75
N ALA A 125 9.87 21.55 -21.99
CA ALA A 125 8.89 21.77 -20.93
C ALA A 125 8.37 23.21 -21.00
N ASN A 126 7.07 23.38 -20.74
CA ASN A 126 6.45 24.70 -20.71
C ASN A 126 5.38 24.81 -19.64
N LEU A 127 5.18 26.04 -19.20
CA LEU A 127 3.98 26.45 -18.49
C LEU A 127 2.91 26.85 -19.50
N ARG A 128 1.74 26.24 -19.37
CA ARG A 128 0.57 26.54 -20.19
C ARG A 128 -0.50 27.22 -19.35
N LYS A 129 -1.00 28.35 -19.82
CA LYS A 129 -2.16 29.01 -19.22
C LYS A 129 -3.41 28.18 -19.46
N ILE A 130 -4.09 27.83 -18.38
CA ILE A 130 -5.28 26.98 -18.43
C ILE A 130 -6.54 27.83 -18.47
N ALA A 131 -7.40 27.55 -19.45
CA ALA A 131 -8.73 28.11 -19.57
C ALA A 131 -9.78 27.00 -19.56
N LEU A 132 -10.81 27.17 -18.72
CA LEU A 132 -11.93 26.23 -18.64
C LEU A 132 -13.03 26.63 -19.62
N GLY A 133 -13.43 25.71 -20.50
CA GLY A 133 -14.55 25.88 -21.42
C GLY A 133 -15.89 25.51 -20.78
N GLU A 134 -16.97 26.14 -21.25
CA GLU A 134 -18.35 25.78 -20.86
C GLU A 134 -18.75 24.36 -21.31
N ASP A 135 -17.98 23.77 -22.23
CA ASP A 135 -18.14 22.42 -22.75
C ASP A 135 -17.49 21.33 -21.87
N GLY A 136 -16.92 21.71 -20.71
CA GLY A 136 -16.27 20.77 -19.80
C GLY A 136 -14.86 20.36 -20.24
N THR A 137 -14.19 21.20 -21.03
CA THR A 137 -12.80 20.96 -21.46
C THR A 137 -11.84 22.02 -20.91
N ALA A 138 -10.61 21.61 -20.60
CA ALA A 138 -9.52 22.47 -20.16
C ALA A 138 -8.54 22.67 -21.33
N ARG A 139 -8.29 23.92 -21.70
CA ARG A 139 -7.44 24.32 -22.83
C ARG A 139 -6.17 25.00 -22.34
N GLY A 140 -5.04 24.64 -22.94
CA GLY A 140 -3.74 25.21 -22.62
C GLY A 140 -3.19 26.12 -23.73
N GLU A 141 -2.70 27.31 -23.38
CA GLU A 141 -1.87 28.14 -24.26
C GLU A 141 -0.47 28.25 -23.67
N VAL A 142 0.58 27.97 -24.44
CA VAL A 142 1.97 28.10 -23.98
C VAL A 142 2.22 29.55 -23.55
N ALA A 143 2.62 29.70 -22.28
CA ALA A 143 2.90 30.99 -21.65
C ALA A 143 4.41 31.23 -21.52
N LEU A 144 5.17 30.18 -21.16
CA LEU A 144 6.61 30.24 -20.93
C LEU A 144 7.24 28.87 -21.20
N GLU A 145 8.35 28.83 -21.91
CA GLU A 145 9.21 27.64 -22.04
C GLU A 145 10.20 27.60 -20.86
N LEU A 146 10.49 26.41 -20.33
CA LEU A 146 11.41 26.19 -19.22
C LEU A 146 12.65 25.42 -19.67
N ASP A 147 13.81 25.78 -19.12
CA ASP A 147 15.06 25.04 -19.30
C ASP A 147 15.09 23.81 -18.39
N TRP A 148 14.50 22.71 -18.87
CA TRP A 148 14.20 21.52 -18.07
C TRP A 148 15.27 20.42 -18.16
N GLU A 149 16.44 20.72 -18.74
CA GLU A 149 17.51 19.75 -18.97
C GLU A 149 18.05 19.14 -17.67
N ASP A 150 18.15 19.93 -16.59
CA ASP A 150 18.62 19.44 -15.26
C ASP A 150 17.65 18.44 -14.61
N MET A 151 16.46 18.27 -15.18
CA MET A 151 15.45 17.31 -14.74
C MET A 151 15.51 15.99 -15.51
N LEU A 152 16.30 15.90 -16.59
CA LEU A 152 16.57 14.64 -17.28
C LEU A 152 17.64 13.88 -16.50
N GLU A 153 17.31 12.68 -16.05
CA GLU A 153 18.25 11.79 -15.34
C GLU A 153 18.60 10.60 -16.22
N GLU A 154 19.89 10.30 -16.29
CA GLU A 154 20.44 9.10 -16.91
C GLU A 154 20.80 8.09 -15.82
N GLU A 155 20.27 6.87 -15.93
CA GLU A 155 20.53 5.78 -14.98
C GLU A 155 20.89 4.49 -15.74
N ASN A 156 22.17 4.12 -15.69
CA ASN A 156 22.75 2.96 -16.38
C ASN A 156 22.35 2.89 -17.88
N ASP A 157 21.25 2.19 -18.16
CA ASP A 157 20.78 1.77 -19.48
C ASP A 157 19.43 2.42 -19.88
N TYR A 158 18.91 3.37 -19.09
CA TYR A 158 17.74 4.18 -19.45
C TYR A 158 17.82 5.61 -18.91
N SER A 159 17.05 6.53 -19.50
CA SER A 159 16.87 7.88 -18.96
C SER A 159 15.39 8.19 -18.73
N TYR A 160 15.10 9.07 -17.79
CA TYR A 160 13.75 9.52 -17.47
C TYR A 160 13.74 10.97 -16.98
N VAL A 161 12.59 11.64 -17.11
CA VAL A 161 12.42 12.98 -16.56
C VAL A 161 11.90 12.87 -15.13
N ARG A 162 12.64 13.48 -14.20
CA ARG A 162 12.28 13.60 -12.79
C ARG A 162 10.91 14.25 -12.60
N GLN A 163 10.21 13.86 -11.53
CA GLN A 163 8.90 14.43 -11.21
C GLN A 163 9.03 15.74 -10.43
N CYS A 164 8.24 16.75 -10.79
CA CYS A 164 8.03 17.96 -10.01
C CYS A 164 7.03 17.69 -8.86
N GLN A 165 7.50 17.70 -7.61
CA GLN A 165 6.68 17.41 -6.42
C GLN A 165 6.51 18.66 -5.54
N GLN A 166 5.29 18.83 -5.01
CA GLN A 166 4.92 19.92 -4.10
C GLN A 166 5.32 21.32 -4.59
N PRO A 167 4.98 21.71 -5.84
CA PRO A 167 5.37 22.99 -6.39
C PRO A 167 4.63 24.15 -5.72
N PHE A 168 5.32 25.27 -5.54
CA PHE A 168 4.74 26.54 -5.11
C PHE A 168 5.55 27.71 -5.66
N VAL A 169 4.97 28.92 -5.62
CA VAL A 169 5.59 30.13 -6.20
C VAL A 169 5.81 31.19 -5.12
N VAL A 170 7.02 31.76 -5.07
CA VAL A 170 7.38 32.89 -4.22
C VAL A 170 8.17 33.90 -5.07
N ASP A 171 7.75 35.17 -5.05
CA ASP A 171 8.46 36.27 -5.72
C ASP A 171 8.83 36.02 -7.20
N GLY A 172 7.96 35.32 -7.94
CA GLY A 172 8.18 35.00 -9.35
C GLY A 172 9.07 33.78 -9.61
N LEU A 173 9.45 33.06 -8.55
CA LEU A 173 10.23 31.83 -8.63
C LEU A 173 9.35 30.63 -8.26
N MET A 174 9.35 29.59 -9.09
CA MET A 174 8.71 28.31 -8.80
C MET A 174 9.72 27.39 -8.09
N TYR A 175 9.37 26.94 -6.90
CA TYR A 175 10.14 25.99 -6.10
C TYR A 175 9.41 24.65 -6.04
N PHE A 176 10.16 23.56 -6.04
CA PHE A 176 9.62 22.21 -5.86
C PHE A 176 10.72 21.25 -5.37
N ILE A 177 10.32 20.07 -4.93
CA ILE A 177 11.25 19.00 -4.58
C ILE A 177 11.19 17.86 -5.60
N THR A 178 12.30 17.14 -5.73
CA THR A 178 12.39 15.93 -6.57
C THR A 178 13.40 14.93 -5.99
N TYR A 179 13.38 13.68 -6.44
CA TYR A 179 14.34 12.65 -6.02
C TYR A 179 15.52 12.57 -6.99
N GLY A 180 16.74 12.42 -6.47
CA GLY A 180 17.94 12.16 -7.26
C GLY A 180 18.53 10.76 -7.02
N ASN A 181 19.38 10.30 -7.94
CA ASN A 181 20.00 8.95 -7.95
C ASN A 181 20.74 8.52 -6.66
N SER A 182 21.18 9.45 -5.80
CA SER A 182 21.84 9.12 -4.53
C SER A 182 20.87 8.78 -3.39
N GLY A 183 19.56 8.72 -3.66
CA GLY A 183 18.52 8.46 -2.65
C GLY A 183 18.15 9.69 -1.83
N GLY A 184 18.54 10.88 -2.27
CA GLY A 184 18.26 12.17 -1.62
C GLY A 184 17.19 12.97 -2.34
N THR A 185 16.47 13.79 -1.58
CA THR A 185 15.53 14.78 -2.12
C THR A 185 16.28 16.08 -2.40
N MET A 186 16.13 16.61 -3.61
CA MET A 186 16.73 17.87 -4.08
C MET A 186 15.67 18.97 -4.15
N ILE A 187 16.09 20.22 -4.06
CA ILE A 187 15.21 21.39 -4.27
C ILE A 187 15.58 22.05 -5.60
N MET A 188 14.58 22.22 -6.45
CA MET A 188 14.72 22.90 -7.73
C MET A 188 14.03 24.26 -7.67
N VAL A 189 14.61 25.25 -8.34
CA VAL A 189 14.03 26.59 -8.51
C VAL A 189 14.06 27.00 -9.97
N TYR A 190 12.96 27.57 -10.45
CA TYR A 190 12.81 28.07 -11.81
C TYR A 190 12.29 29.51 -11.81
N ASP A 191 12.92 30.37 -12.61
CA ASP A 191 12.49 31.76 -12.81
C ASP A 191 11.33 31.81 -13.80
N LEU A 192 10.20 32.40 -13.38
CA LEU A 192 8.99 32.50 -14.19
C LEU A 192 8.99 33.71 -15.14
N GLU A 193 10.04 34.54 -15.15
CA GLU A 193 10.24 35.61 -16.14
C GLU A 193 10.94 35.09 -17.40
N ASP A 194 11.99 34.26 -17.24
CA ASP A 194 12.82 33.80 -18.37
C ASP A 194 12.89 32.27 -18.55
N GLY A 195 12.35 31.50 -17.62
CA GLY A 195 12.26 30.04 -17.70
C GLY A 195 13.52 29.29 -17.27
N THR A 196 14.55 29.99 -16.79
CA THR A 196 15.81 29.34 -16.36
C THR A 196 15.64 28.60 -15.03
N GLY A 197 16.25 27.42 -14.94
CA GLY A 197 16.22 26.55 -13.76
C GLY A 197 17.60 26.35 -13.13
N ARG A 198 17.61 25.95 -11.86
CA ARG A 198 18.79 25.41 -11.18
C ARG A 198 18.40 24.59 -9.94
N GLU A 199 19.32 23.77 -9.48
CA GLU A 199 19.27 23.17 -8.14
C GLU A 199 19.67 24.20 -7.06
N ILE A 200 19.13 24.04 -5.85
CA ILE A 200 19.64 24.69 -4.63
C ILE A 200 20.59 23.73 -3.92
N ASP A 201 21.87 24.08 -3.86
CA ASP A 201 22.91 23.26 -3.22
C ASP A 201 22.92 23.46 -1.70
N LEU A 202 22.07 22.71 -0.99
CA LEU A 202 22.02 22.73 0.48
C LEU A 202 22.96 21.69 1.09
N GLU A 203 23.88 22.14 1.94
CA GLU A 203 24.63 21.25 2.82
C GLU A 203 23.72 20.72 3.94
N ILE A 204 23.09 19.57 3.72
CA ILE A 204 22.33 18.82 4.73
C ILE A 204 23.12 17.61 5.24
N ASP A 205 22.83 17.17 6.46
CA ASP A 205 23.44 15.94 7.00
C ASP A 205 23.03 14.75 6.11
N SER A 206 23.98 13.87 5.77
CA SER A 206 23.74 12.68 4.96
C SER A 206 22.72 11.70 5.57
N GLU A 207 22.42 11.82 6.87
CA GLU A 207 21.39 11.02 7.55
C GLU A 207 20.00 11.71 7.55
N GLU A 208 19.88 12.89 6.95
CA GLU A 208 18.63 13.67 6.86
C GLU A 208 17.99 13.59 5.47
N TYR A 209 16.66 13.56 5.46
CA TYR A 209 15.85 13.56 4.24
C TYR A 209 14.88 14.73 4.27
N ILE A 210 14.82 15.52 3.19
CA ILE A 210 13.82 16.58 3.05
C ILE A 210 12.47 15.92 2.71
N ASN A 211 11.53 15.97 3.65
CA ASN A 211 10.20 15.39 3.44
C ASN A 211 9.30 16.33 2.63
N CYS A 212 9.36 17.64 2.92
CA CYS A 212 8.47 18.66 2.36
C CYS A 212 9.16 20.04 2.34
N LEU A 213 8.68 20.90 1.45
CA LEU A 213 9.10 22.29 1.30
C LEU A 213 7.87 23.20 1.20
N CYS A 214 7.89 24.38 1.80
CA CYS A 214 6.86 25.40 1.57
C CYS A 214 7.41 26.83 1.69
N ALA A 215 6.63 27.81 1.24
CA ALA A 215 6.97 29.23 1.34
C ALA A 215 7.09 29.70 2.80
N TYR A 216 8.00 30.64 3.04
CA TYR A 216 8.18 31.32 4.33
C TYR A 216 8.25 32.84 4.14
N ARG A 217 8.34 33.58 5.26
CA ARG A 217 8.46 35.03 5.26
C ARG A 217 9.80 35.49 4.67
N ASP A 218 9.82 36.75 4.23
CA ASP A 218 11.02 37.45 3.74
C ASP A 218 11.70 36.75 2.54
N GLY A 219 10.92 36.10 1.66
CA GLY A 219 11.42 35.39 0.48
C GLY A 219 12.13 34.05 0.77
N LYS A 220 12.13 33.61 2.03
CA LYS A 220 12.71 32.33 2.45
C LYS A 220 11.75 31.17 2.25
N LEU A 221 12.26 29.96 2.45
CA LEU A 221 11.49 28.72 2.42
C LEU A 221 11.54 28.04 3.80
N LEU A 222 10.63 27.11 4.07
CA LEU A 222 10.74 26.15 5.16
C LEU A 222 10.98 24.75 4.60
N SER A 223 11.99 24.06 5.11
CA SER A 223 12.21 22.64 4.87
C SER A 223 11.86 21.82 6.11
N MET A 224 11.11 20.75 5.92
CA MET A 224 10.88 19.73 6.94
C MET A 224 11.79 18.54 6.66
N ARG A 225 12.64 18.18 7.63
CA ARG A 225 13.65 17.12 7.49
C ARG A 225 13.46 16.02 8.51
N SER A 226 13.59 14.77 8.08
CA SER A 226 13.55 13.58 8.95
C SER A 226 14.94 12.97 9.09
N ARG A 227 15.30 12.60 10.32
CA ARG A 227 16.44 11.72 10.62
C ARG A 227 15.94 10.45 11.29
N TRP A 228 16.16 9.31 10.66
CA TRP A 228 15.71 8.01 11.14
C TRP A 228 16.74 7.35 12.07
N GLY A 229 16.29 6.88 13.23
CA GLY A 229 17.11 6.17 14.20
C GLY A 229 16.53 4.81 14.59
N SER A 230 17.26 4.07 15.42
CA SER A 230 16.88 2.72 15.86
C SER A 230 15.66 2.67 16.79
N GLU A 231 15.23 3.80 17.34
CA GLU A 231 14.11 3.88 18.28
C GLU A 231 13.01 4.88 17.84
N GLY A 232 13.15 5.48 16.65
CA GLY A 232 12.17 6.42 16.12
C GLY A 232 12.74 7.40 15.11
N VAL A 233 11.95 8.41 14.77
CA VAL A 233 12.32 9.47 13.83
C VAL A 233 12.42 10.83 14.54
N THR A 234 13.46 11.60 14.24
CA THR A 234 13.54 13.02 14.63
C THR A 234 13.10 13.87 13.44
N VAL A 235 12.15 14.78 13.64
CA VAL A 235 11.67 15.69 12.61
C VAL A 235 12.08 17.12 12.97
N MET A 236 12.74 17.81 12.04
CA MET A 236 13.21 19.18 12.21
C MET A 236 12.62 20.08 11.13
N VAL A 237 12.35 21.33 11.48
CA VAL A 237 11.96 22.37 10.53
C VAL A 237 13.04 23.43 10.52
N ALA A 238 13.54 23.77 9.33
CA ALA A 238 14.50 24.82 9.12
C ALA A 238 14.00 25.87 8.14
N SER A 239 14.47 27.10 8.31
CA SER A 239 14.39 28.09 7.24
C SER A 239 15.52 27.88 6.25
N VAL A 240 15.21 27.96 4.96
CA VAL A 240 16.17 27.93 3.87
C VAL A 240 16.20 29.30 3.21
N ASP A 241 17.39 29.86 3.07
CA ASP A 241 17.65 31.07 2.29
C ASP A 241 18.12 30.66 0.87
N PRO A 242 17.28 30.83 -0.17
CA PRO A 242 17.63 30.38 -1.52
C PRO A 242 18.71 31.22 -2.20
N GLU A 243 19.01 32.44 -1.69
CA GLU A 243 20.07 33.28 -2.24
C GLU A 243 21.45 32.88 -1.71
N SER A 244 21.55 32.57 -0.42
CA SER A 244 22.81 32.13 0.20
C SER A 244 22.99 30.61 0.20
N GLU A 245 21.93 29.85 -0.11
CA GLU A 245 21.90 28.39 -0.06
C GLU A 245 22.24 27.85 1.34
N GLU A 246 21.78 28.57 2.37
CA GLU A 246 22.00 28.20 3.78
C GLU A 246 20.68 27.79 4.44
N ALA A 247 20.75 26.76 5.30
CA ALA A 247 19.64 26.33 6.14
C ALA A 247 19.92 26.63 7.63
N GLU A 248 18.91 27.10 8.34
CA GLU A 248 18.95 27.35 9.79
C GLU A 248 17.82 26.60 10.49
N ASP A 249 18.17 25.69 11.41
CA ASP A 249 17.22 24.96 12.25
C ASP A 249 16.40 25.91 13.12
N LEU A 250 15.07 25.81 13.00
CA LEU A 250 14.14 26.59 13.81
C LEU A 250 13.60 25.79 14.98
N ILE A 251 13.08 24.60 14.70
CA ILE A 251 12.43 23.73 15.68
C ILE A 251 12.61 22.25 15.41
N THR A 252 12.46 21.45 16.46
CA THR A 252 12.24 20.00 16.37
C THR A 252 10.78 19.70 16.70
N ILE A 253 10.09 18.96 15.83
CA ILE A 253 8.73 18.50 16.04
C ILE A 253 8.76 17.28 16.97
N PRO A 254 7.95 17.24 18.06
CA PRO A 254 7.81 16.04 18.87
C PRO A 254 7.21 14.89 18.05
N THR A 255 7.85 13.73 18.06
CA THR A 255 7.42 12.53 17.34
C THR A 255 7.06 11.41 18.32
N VAL A 256 6.27 10.44 17.85
CA VAL A 256 5.96 9.21 18.58
C VAL A 256 6.45 8.03 17.74
N GLY A 257 7.43 7.28 18.24
CA GLY A 257 8.03 6.16 17.51
C GLY A 257 8.49 6.57 16.11
N TYR A 258 7.92 5.92 15.10
CA TYR A 258 8.25 6.13 13.69
C TYR A 258 7.20 6.97 12.93
N SER A 259 6.43 7.81 13.63
CA SER A 259 5.44 8.69 12.98
C SER A 259 6.13 9.63 12.00
N SER A 260 5.94 9.39 10.70
CA SER A 260 6.36 10.31 9.66
C SER A 260 5.47 11.55 9.65
N SER A 261 6.08 12.68 9.31
CA SER A 261 5.43 13.97 9.15
C SER A 261 5.61 14.49 7.74
N GLY A 262 4.64 15.23 7.24
CA GLY A 262 4.72 15.86 5.93
C GLY A 262 3.47 16.67 5.61
N SER A 263 3.27 16.98 4.33
CA SER A 263 2.27 17.93 3.83
C SER A 263 2.24 19.21 4.68
N MET A 264 3.30 20.01 4.55
CA MET A 264 3.53 21.20 5.36
C MET A 264 3.08 22.49 4.64
N VAL A 265 2.46 23.43 5.38
CA VAL A 265 2.20 24.80 4.90
C VAL A 265 2.36 25.79 6.05
N TYR A 266 2.90 26.97 5.74
CA TYR A 266 3.06 28.06 6.71
C TYR A 266 2.14 29.23 6.38
N SER A 267 1.50 29.78 7.42
CA SER A 267 0.67 30.98 7.34
C SER A 267 1.41 32.15 7.98
N GLU A 268 1.91 33.08 7.17
CA GLU A 268 2.55 34.29 7.70
C GLU A 268 1.56 35.17 8.47
N LYS A 269 0.31 35.25 8.01
CA LYS A 269 -0.76 36.01 8.68
C LYS A 269 -1.05 35.52 10.10
N LEU A 270 -0.99 34.20 10.30
CA LEU A 270 -1.24 33.57 11.60
C LEU A 270 0.06 33.31 12.37
N ASP A 271 1.22 33.50 11.74
CA ASP A 271 2.53 33.06 12.24
C ASP A 271 2.46 31.60 12.71
N ALA A 272 1.94 30.71 11.85
CA ALA A 272 1.64 29.33 12.22
C ALA A 272 2.02 28.33 11.12
N LEU A 273 2.64 27.23 11.54
CA LEU A 273 2.97 26.06 10.72
C LEU A 273 1.88 25.00 10.87
N TYR A 274 1.43 24.43 9.76
CA TYR A 274 0.52 23.29 9.72
C TYR A 274 1.18 22.11 9.04
N TYR A 275 0.95 20.91 9.56
CA TYR A 275 1.51 19.67 9.01
C TYR A 275 0.69 18.43 9.42
N ILE A 276 0.80 17.36 8.66
CA ILE A 276 0.14 16.08 8.94
C ILE A 276 1.13 15.15 9.64
N MET A 277 0.68 14.48 10.71
CA MET A 277 1.44 13.43 11.39
C MET A 277 0.50 12.48 12.13
N ASN A 278 0.71 11.17 11.95
CA ASN A 278 0.03 10.12 12.72
C ASN A 278 -1.52 10.21 12.75
N GLY A 279 -2.13 10.57 11.62
CA GLY A 279 -3.60 10.66 11.48
C GLY A 279 -4.22 11.98 11.93
N GLU A 280 -3.41 12.98 12.29
CA GLU A 280 -3.90 14.30 12.70
C GLU A 280 -3.22 15.43 11.92
N LEU A 281 -3.95 16.53 11.77
CA LEU A 281 -3.43 17.82 11.35
C LEU A 281 -2.99 18.59 12.59
N TYR A 282 -1.71 18.97 12.63
CA TYR A 282 -1.11 19.73 13.71
C TYR A 282 -0.92 21.20 13.33
N ARG A 283 -0.90 22.07 14.36
CA ARG A 283 -0.56 23.49 14.27
C ARG A 283 0.52 23.84 15.29
N ILE A 284 1.56 24.55 14.86
CA ILE A 284 2.59 25.17 15.71
C ILE A 284 2.56 26.68 15.47
N GLU A 285 2.37 27.47 16.52
CA GLU A 285 2.38 28.94 16.48
C GLU A 285 3.78 29.48 16.80
N GLY A 286 4.21 30.52 16.08
CA GLY A 286 5.45 31.25 16.31
C GLY A 286 6.73 30.43 16.19
N MET A 287 6.67 29.26 15.53
CA MET A 287 7.74 28.25 15.58
C MET A 287 8.14 27.92 17.03
N ASP A 288 7.17 27.78 17.93
CA ASP A 288 7.38 27.35 19.33
C ASP A 288 6.79 25.94 19.52
N PRO A 289 7.63 24.88 19.66
CA PRO A 289 7.15 23.50 19.81
C PRO A 289 6.20 23.28 20.99
N SER A 290 6.21 24.17 22.00
CA SER A 290 5.30 24.09 23.15
C SER A 290 3.84 24.46 22.79
N THR A 291 3.63 25.11 21.65
CA THR A 291 2.30 25.46 21.12
C THR A 291 1.71 24.36 20.23
N ASN A 292 2.48 23.29 19.97
CA ASN A 292 2.08 22.21 19.09
C ASN A 292 0.79 21.56 19.58
N GLN A 293 -0.24 21.54 18.73
CA GLN A 293 -1.53 20.94 19.03
C GLN A 293 -2.17 20.36 17.78
N ALA A 294 -2.88 19.25 17.94
CA ALA A 294 -3.72 18.72 16.89
C ALA A 294 -5.00 19.55 16.75
N VAL A 295 -5.28 20.03 15.53
CA VAL A 295 -6.42 20.90 15.23
C VAL A 295 -7.55 20.19 14.48
N SER A 296 -7.29 19.03 13.87
CA SER A 296 -8.30 18.18 13.22
C SER A 296 -7.75 16.76 13.03
N ASP A 297 -8.62 15.77 12.80
CA ASP A 297 -8.23 14.50 12.20
C ASP A 297 -7.75 14.73 10.76
N MET A 298 -6.92 13.81 10.28
CA MET A 298 -6.47 13.80 8.91
C MET A 298 -6.27 12.35 8.46
N PRO A 299 -7.21 11.76 7.69
CA PRO A 299 -7.16 10.35 7.27
C PRO A 299 -6.22 10.14 6.08
N LEU A 300 -5.14 10.93 6.01
CA LEU A 300 -4.15 10.86 4.94
C LEU A 300 -2.81 10.42 5.53
N ASP A 301 -2.03 9.76 4.69
CA ASP A 301 -0.61 9.59 4.95
C ASP A 301 0.11 10.95 4.92
N SER A 302 1.25 11.00 5.59
CA SER A 302 2.03 12.24 5.69
C SER A 302 2.71 12.62 4.36
N TYR A 303 2.78 11.72 3.38
CA TYR A 303 3.43 11.96 2.10
C TYR A 303 2.42 12.18 0.96
N SER A 304 2.66 13.20 0.15
CA SER A 304 1.86 13.56 -1.02
C SER A 304 2.73 14.16 -2.11
N GLN A 305 2.40 13.87 -3.37
CA GLN A 305 2.98 14.53 -4.55
C GLN A 305 2.57 16.01 -4.63
N SER A 306 1.41 16.36 -4.09
CA SER A 306 0.86 17.71 -4.15
C SER A 306 1.21 18.53 -2.90
N ALA A 307 1.46 19.83 -3.09
CA ALA A 307 1.56 20.76 -1.98
C ALA A 307 0.17 20.94 -1.33
N PRO A 308 0.05 20.93 0.00
CA PRO A 308 -1.20 21.24 0.66
C PRO A 308 -1.57 22.72 0.48
N ILE A 309 -2.86 23.03 0.57
CA ILE A 309 -3.40 24.38 0.46
C ILE A 309 -3.99 24.78 1.81
N LEU A 310 -3.64 25.98 2.29
CA LEU A 310 -4.33 26.64 3.40
C LEU A 310 -5.08 27.85 2.86
N THR A 311 -6.41 27.81 2.95
CA THR A 311 -7.28 28.89 2.49
C THR A 311 -7.33 30.05 3.49
N GLU A 312 -7.74 31.25 3.06
CA GLU A 312 -7.81 32.42 3.93
C GLU A 312 -8.81 32.29 5.10
N ASP A 313 -9.84 31.46 4.92
CA ASP A 313 -10.86 31.13 5.93
C ASP A 313 -10.43 29.98 6.87
N GLY A 314 -9.20 29.47 6.72
CA GLY A 314 -8.60 28.51 7.64
C GLY A 314 -9.00 27.07 7.37
N LEU A 315 -9.22 26.70 6.10
CA LEU A 315 -9.38 25.32 5.67
C LEU A 315 -8.06 24.79 5.12
N PHE A 316 -7.66 23.62 5.57
CA PHE A 316 -6.49 22.90 5.10
C PHE A 316 -6.94 21.80 4.13
N ILE A 317 -6.40 21.81 2.92
CA ILE A 317 -6.70 20.88 1.85
C ILE A 317 -5.44 20.09 1.52
N ALA A 318 -5.52 18.77 1.59
CA ALA A 318 -4.43 17.87 1.27
C ALA A 318 -4.94 16.65 0.54
N SER A 319 -4.01 15.89 -0.04
CA SER A 319 -4.33 14.67 -0.76
C SER A 319 -3.29 13.58 -0.47
N ASN A 320 -3.69 12.34 -0.66
CA ASN A 320 -2.77 11.23 -0.91
C ASN A 320 -3.07 10.64 -2.31
N TYR A 321 -2.55 9.46 -2.60
CA TYR A 321 -2.83 8.79 -3.86
C TYR A 321 -4.34 8.53 -4.08
N GLU A 322 -5.10 8.28 -3.01
CA GLU A 322 -6.47 7.76 -3.09
C GLU A 322 -7.55 8.84 -2.92
N THR A 323 -7.23 9.93 -2.22
CA THR A 323 -8.23 10.85 -1.68
C THR A 323 -7.74 12.29 -1.61
N VAL A 324 -8.70 13.23 -1.71
CA VAL A 324 -8.52 14.64 -1.41
C VAL A 324 -9.49 15.02 -0.31
N VAL A 325 -8.97 15.58 0.78
CA VAL A 325 -9.78 15.99 1.94
C VAL A 325 -9.54 17.45 2.29
N ARG A 326 -10.58 18.07 2.86
CA ARG A 326 -10.55 19.42 3.41
C ARG A 326 -10.94 19.36 4.88
N ARG A 327 -10.17 20.02 5.74
CA ARG A 327 -10.37 20.07 7.19
C ARG A 327 -10.27 21.49 7.72
N ASN A 328 -11.12 21.83 8.67
CA ASN A 328 -11.07 23.09 9.40
C ASN A 328 -9.88 23.10 10.36
N THR A 329 -9.18 24.23 10.45
CA THR A 329 -7.98 24.37 11.28
C THR A 329 -8.23 25.01 12.65
N ASP A 330 -9.48 25.34 12.98
CA ASP A 330 -9.87 25.86 14.28
C ASP A 330 -10.11 24.69 15.27
N PRO A 331 -9.23 24.51 16.28
CA PRO A 331 -9.36 23.42 17.25
C PRO A 331 -10.64 23.51 18.09
N THR A 332 -11.30 24.68 18.14
CA THR A 332 -12.57 24.86 18.87
C THR A 332 -13.78 24.32 18.14
N LEU A 333 -13.62 23.99 16.85
CA LEU A 333 -14.68 23.40 16.00
C LEU A 333 -14.59 21.88 15.88
N ARG A 334 -13.55 21.24 16.46
CA ARG A 334 -13.43 19.78 16.51
C ARG A 334 -14.62 19.14 17.21
N ALA A 335 -14.92 17.90 16.86
CA ALA A 335 -15.97 17.14 17.51
C ALA A 335 -15.65 16.94 19.00
N GLU A 336 -16.67 17.03 19.86
CA GLU A 336 -16.51 16.77 21.29
C GLU A 336 -16.09 15.32 21.56
N LYS A 337 -16.58 14.39 20.74
CA LYS A 337 -16.24 12.96 20.78
C LYS A 337 -15.20 12.63 19.73
N ARG A 338 -14.17 11.89 20.14
CA ARG A 338 -13.08 11.43 19.27
C ARG A 338 -12.83 9.95 19.50
N LEU A 339 -12.76 9.18 18.43
CA LEU A 339 -12.33 7.79 18.45
C LEU A 339 -10.90 7.70 17.90
N LYS A 340 -9.98 7.11 18.67
CA LYS A 340 -8.63 6.78 18.18
C LYS A 340 -8.58 5.32 17.76
N VAL A 341 -8.32 5.08 16.47
CA VAL A 341 -8.34 3.76 15.83
C VAL A 341 -6.96 3.45 15.29
N GLN A 342 -6.40 2.31 15.65
CA GLN A 342 -5.13 1.86 15.10
C GLN A 342 -5.27 1.58 13.59
N ASN A 343 -4.39 2.19 12.81
CA ASN A 343 -4.30 2.05 11.37
C ASN A 343 -3.17 1.09 11.01
N GLN A 344 -3.51 0.01 10.29
CA GLN A 344 -2.57 -0.95 9.68
C GLN A 344 -2.76 -0.99 8.16
N TYR A 345 -3.30 0.08 7.57
CA TYR A 345 -3.59 0.19 6.14
C TYR A 345 -4.64 -0.79 5.61
N ASN A 346 -5.51 -1.30 6.49
CA ASN A 346 -6.56 -2.22 6.08
C ASN A 346 -7.66 -1.49 5.31
N GLN A 347 -7.96 -1.95 4.10
CA GLN A 347 -8.99 -1.38 3.22
C GLN A 347 -10.39 -1.29 3.88
N SER A 348 -10.75 -2.30 4.69
CA SER A 348 -12.02 -2.34 5.42
C SER A 348 -12.13 -1.21 6.47
N VAL A 349 -11.01 -0.85 7.11
CA VAL A 349 -10.96 0.24 8.11
C VAL A 349 -11.03 1.60 7.43
N ASP A 350 -10.29 1.79 6.32
CA ASP A 350 -10.36 3.01 5.52
C ASP A 350 -11.78 3.26 4.98
N SER A 351 -12.42 2.22 4.43
CA SER A 351 -13.79 2.31 3.93
C SER A 351 -14.79 2.62 5.02
N ALA A 352 -14.63 2.02 6.20
CA ALA A 352 -15.44 2.32 7.36
C ALA A 352 -15.25 3.74 7.87
N TYR A 353 -14.02 4.28 7.84
CA TYR A 353 -13.76 5.67 8.23
C TYR A 353 -14.63 6.65 7.44
N TYR A 354 -14.62 6.56 6.10
CA TYR A 354 -15.41 7.46 5.27
C TYR A 354 -16.92 7.21 5.41
N ALA A 355 -17.35 5.95 5.51
CA ALA A 355 -18.76 5.63 5.68
C ALA A 355 -19.30 6.10 7.05
N PHE A 356 -18.50 5.97 8.11
CA PHE A 356 -18.86 6.34 9.47
C PHE A 356 -18.90 7.85 9.64
N THR A 357 -17.85 8.58 9.23
CA THR A 357 -17.80 10.05 9.36
C THR A 357 -18.90 10.75 8.57
N ASN A 358 -19.30 10.19 7.42
CA ASN A 358 -20.47 10.67 6.67
C ASN A 358 -21.81 10.47 7.40
N LYS A 359 -21.94 9.44 8.25
CA LYS A 359 -23.14 9.15 9.05
C LYS A 359 -23.13 9.85 10.42
N HIS A 360 -21.94 10.06 10.98
CA HIS A 360 -21.69 10.53 12.34
C HIS A 360 -20.81 11.79 12.35
N GLY A 361 -21.35 12.92 11.85
CA GLY A 361 -20.63 14.20 11.84
C GLY A 361 -20.32 14.77 13.24
N ASP A 362 -20.88 14.19 14.30
CA ASP A 362 -20.64 14.55 15.69
C ASP A 362 -19.49 13.78 16.36
N ILE A 363 -18.92 12.80 15.64
CA ILE A 363 -17.81 11.96 16.11
C ILE A 363 -16.67 12.07 15.11
N GLU A 364 -15.53 12.53 15.60
CA GLU A 364 -14.30 12.55 14.82
C GLU A 364 -13.55 11.22 15.02
N VAL A 365 -13.00 10.66 13.93
CA VAL A 365 -12.22 9.42 13.96
C VAL A 365 -10.79 9.74 13.58
N VAL A 366 -9.82 9.31 14.39
CA VAL A 366 -8.38 9.51 14.16
C VAL A 366 -7.75 8.16 13.87
N LEU A 367 -7.31 7.96 12.61
CA LEU A 367 -6.61 6.75 12.18
C LEU A 367 -5.10 6.88 12.49
N THR A 368 -4.64 6.25 13.56
CA THR A 368 -3.28 6.41 14.10
C THR A 368 -2.40 5.20 13.78
N GLN A 369 -1.20 5.40 13.26
CA GLN A 369 -0.28 4.30 12.97
C GLN A 369 0.56 3.93 14.20
N GLN A 370 1.10 4.95 14.88
CA GLN A 370 1.91 4.78 16.08
C GLN A 370 1.04 4.91 17.32
N VAL A 371 0.89 3.80 18.04
CA VAL A 371 0.20 3.69 19.32
C VAL A 371 1.17 3.21 20.39
N GLU A 372 0.84 3.43 21.66
CA GLU A 372 1.57 2.77 22.74
C GLU A 372 1.46 1.24 22.64
N ASP A 373 2.42 0.52 23.22
CA ASP A 373 2.38 -0.94 23.28
C ASP A 373 1.05 -1.40 23.92
N VAL A 374 0.28 -2.19 23.17
CA VAL A 374 -1.08 -2.56 23.57
C VAL A 374 -1.09 -3.39 24.85
N VAL A 375 -0.06 -4.21 25.10
CA VAL A 375 -0.01 -5.03 26.32
C VAL A 375 0.20 -4.14 27.53
N GLN A 376 1.12 -3.17 27.45
CA GLN A 376 1.33 -2.16 28.48
C GLN A 376 0.09 -1.27 28.67
N ALA A 377 -0.56 -0.87 27.56
CA ALA A 377 -1.81 -0.10 27.59
C ALA A 377 -2.89 -0.82 28.39
N MET A 378 -3.11 -2.12 28.12
CA MET A 378 -4.11 -2.92 28.82
C MET A 378 -3.75 -3.13 30.29
N MET A 379 -2.47 -3.35 30.62
CA MET A 379 -2.00 -3.48 32.00
C MET A 379 -2.23 -2.19 32.81
N ASN A 380 -2.01 -1.05 32.18
CA ASN A 380 -2.22 0.28 32.77
C ASN A 380 -3.67 0.76 32.69
N ARG A 381 -4.55 -0.02 32.03
CA ARG A 381 -5.95 0.34 31.75
C ARG A 381 -6.07 1.67 31.02
N SER A 382 -5.19 1.87 30.04
CA SER A 382 -5.15 3.09 29.24
C SER A 382 -6.39 3.20 28.36
N PRO A 383 -7.09 4.35 28.38
CA PRO A 383 -8.18 4.64 27.46
C PRO A 383 -7.70 5.31 26.15
N SER A 384 -6.38 5.42 25.91
CA SER A 384 -5.86 6.30 24.85
C SER A 384 -6.15 5.85 23.42
N VAL A 385 -6.50 4.58 23.21
CA VAL A 385 -6.90 4.02 21.91
C VAL A 385 -8.20 3.27 22.11
N ASP A 386 -9.18 3.51 21.24
CA ASP A 386 -10.51 2.93 21.35
C ASP A 386 -10.61 1.60 20.61
N VAL A 387 -9.93 1.49 19.46
CA VAL A 387 -10.00 0.34 18.57
C VAL A 387 -8.59 -0.05 18.11
N TYR A 388 -8.23 -1.32 18.27
CA TYR A 388 -6.93 -1.88 17.88
C TYR A 388 -7.10 -2.84 16.70
N CYS A 389 -6.10 -2.84 15.80
CA CYS A 389 -6.02 -3.71 14.63
C CYS A 389 -4.70 -4.48 14.71
N LEU A 390 -4.78 -5.81 14.85
CA LEU A 390 -3.61 -6.67 15.05
C LEU A 390 -3.73 -7.97 14.24
N TYR A 391 -2.59 -8.47 13.76
CA TYR A 391 -2.50 -9.80 13.20
C TYR A 391 -2.57 -10.87 14.29
N ALA A 392 -3.30 -11.95 14.03
CA ALA A 392 -3.44 -13.11 14.90
C ALA A 392 -2.09 -13.78 15.26
N SER A 393 -1.12 -13.67 14.34
CA SER A 393 0.26 -14.13 14.48
C SER A 393 1.14 -13.23 15.36
N SER A 394 0.64 -12.07 15.82
CA SER A 394 1.39 -11.13 16.66
C SER A 394 1.43 -11.53 18.14
N ALA A 395 2.51 -11.17 18.82
CA ALA A 395 2.69 -11.40 20.25
C ALA A 395 1.64 -10.63 21.07
N GLU A 396 1.40 -9.40 20.62
CA GLU A 396 0.46 -8.44 21.16
C GLU A 396 -0.95 -9.02 21.17
N TYR A 397 -1.41 -9.52 20.02
CA TYR A 397 -2.73 -10.14 19.89
C TYR A 397 -2.87 -11.34 20.83
N SER A 398 -1.90 -12.27 20.78
CA SER A 398 -1.91 -13.46 21.63
C SER A 398 -1.99 -13.12 23.12
N ALA A 399 -1.24 -12.11 23.56
CA ALA A 399 -1.23 -11.65 24.95
C ALA A 399 -2.58 -11.04 25.37
N VAL A 400 -3.14 -10.12 24.58
CA VAL A 400 -4.42 -9.47 24.94
C VAL A 400 -5.60 -10.43 24.82
N PHE A 401 -5.61 -11.30 23.81
CA PHE A 401 -6.64 -12.31 23.62
C PHE A 401 -6.61 -13.32 24.77
N THR A 402 -5.44 -13.87 25.12
CA THR A 402 -5.31 -14.87 26.19
C THR A 402 -5.73 -14.30 27.56
N ARG A 403 -5.34 -13.05 27.86
CA ARG A 403 -5.67 -12.37 29.12
C ARG A 403 -7.10 -11.83 29.18
N GLY A 404 -7.83 -11.82 28.08
CA GLY A 404 -9.21 -11.32 28.00
C GLY A 404 -9.31 -9.80 28.05
N TYR A 405 -8.31 -9.09 27.51
CA TYR A 405 -8.31 -7.63 27.42
C TYR A 405 -8.98 -7.14 26.13
N MET A 406 -10.23 -7.57 25.92
CA MET A 406 -11.05 -7.19 24.77
C MET A 406 -12.48 -6.95 25.22
N ALA A 407 -13.14 -5.95 24.65
CA ALA A 407 -14.56 -5.73 24.90
C ALA A 407 -15.40 -6.86 24.28
N GLU A 408 -16.47 -7.26 25.00
CA GLU A 408 -17.51 -8.12 24.45
C GLU A 408 -18.28 -7.39 23.34
N LEU A 409 -18.45 -8.07 22.19
CA LEU A 409 -19.12 -7.61 20.97
C LEU A 409 -20.37 -8.44 20.62
N THR A 410 -20.66 -9.52 21.36
CA THR A 410 -21.79 -10.44 21.10
C THR A 410 -23.15 -9.75 21.01
N GLY A 411 -23.31 -8.60 21.66
CA GLY A 411 -24.54 -7.80 21.60
C GLY A 411 -24.83 -7.13 20.26
N SER A 412 -23.83 -7.01 19.37
CA SER A 412 -24.01 -6.44 18.04
C SER A 412 -24.49 -7.50 17.05
N GLU A 413 -25.72 -7.33 16.51
CA GLU A 413 -26.24 -8.22 15.48
C GLU A 413 -25.40 -8.17 14.20
N THR A 414 -24.88 -7.01 13.83
CA THR A 414 -24.04 -6.82 12.65
C THR A 414 -22.74 -7.61 12.76
N ILE A 415 -21.98 -7.43 13.85
CA ILE A 415 -20.72 -8.15 14.07
C ILE A 415 -20.99 -9.65 14.22
N ALA A 416 -22.02 -10.02 14.99
CA ALA A 416 -22.40 -11.42 15.18
C ALA A 416 -22.82 -12.12 13.88
N SER A 417 -23.43 -11.39 12.93
CA SER A 417 -23.81 -11.94 11.62
C SER A 417 -22.59 -12.37 10.80
N VAL A 418 -21.46 -11.68 10.94
CA VAL A 418 -20.20 -12.07 10.27
C VAL A 418 -19.56 -13.22 11.03
N VAL A 419 -19.20 -13.01 12.30
CA VAL A 419 -18.37 -13.95 13.08
C VAL A 419 -19.04 -15.30 13.31
N ASN A 420 -20.38 -15.36 13.35
CA ASN A 420 -21.04 -16.66 13.51
C ASN A 420 -21.05 -17.52 12.25
N ASN A 421 -20.84 -16.90 11.08
CA ASN A 421 -20.94 -17.56 9.79
C ASN A 421 -19.58 -17.78 9.11
N ILE A 422 -18.47 -17.27 9.65
CA ILE A 422 -17.13 -17.54 9.10
C ILE A 422 -16.69 -18.99 9.27
N TYR A 423 -15.63 -19.40 8.55
CA TYR A 423 -14.99 -20.70 8.71
C TYR A 423 -14.59 -20.97 10.19
N PRO A 424 -14.76 -22.21 10.69
CA PRO A 424 -14.38 -22.56 12.05
C PRO A 424 -12.92 -22.21 12.40
N ALA A 425 -11.99 -22.39 11.46
CA ALA A 425 -10.58 -22.09 11.63
C ALA A 425 -10.29 -20.60 11.96
N PHE A 426 -11.19 -19.69 11.59
CA PHE A 426 -11.06 -18.26 11.84
C PHE A 426 -11.83 -17.84 13.10
N LYS A 427 -12.91 -18.57 13.42
CA LYS A 427 -13.78 -18.29 14.56
C LYS A 427 -13.05 -18.37 15.89
N ASP A 428 -12.11 -19.31 16.04
CA ASP A 428 -11.30 -19.49 17.25
C ASP A 428 -10.44 -18.25 17.58
N TRP A 429 -10.20 -17.39 16.58
CA TRP A 429 -9.46 -16.14 16.73
C TRP A 429 -10.37 -14.96 17.07
N CYS A 430 -11.70 -15.11 16.99
CA CYS A 430 -12.65 -14.02 17.20
C CYS A 430 -13.51 -14.22 18.44
N VAL A 431 -13.53 -15.44 18.99
CA VAL A 431 -14.40 -15.86 20.09
C VAL A 431 -13.58 -16.32 21.28
N LYS A 432 -13.84 -15.74 22.45
CA LYS A 432 -13.21 -16.14 23.72
C LYS A 432 -14.30 -16.47 24.74
N ASP A 433 -14.19 -17.63 25.38
CA ASP A 433 -15.12 -18.09 26.43
C ASP A 433 -16.61 -18.06 26.01
N GLY A 434 -16.88 -18.22 24.71
CA GLY A 434 -18.23 -18.20 24.12
C GLY A 434 -18.71 -16.82 23.67
N GLU A 435 -17.95 -15.76 23.93
CA GLU A 435 -18.27 -14.39 23.57
C GLU A 435 -17.45 -13.93 22.35
N ILE A 436 -18.07 -13.16 21.45
CA ILE A 436 -17.38 -12.52 20.34
C ILE A 436 -16.60 -11.33 20.90
N VAL A 437 -15.30 -11.28 20.61
CA VAL A 437 -14.38 -10.24 21.12
C VAL A 437 -13.57 -9.55 20.01
N ALA A 438 -13.57 -10.11 18.80
CA ALA A 438 -12.88 -9.55 17.64
C ALA A 438 -13.69 -9.76 16.35
N LEU A 439 -13.40 -8.97 15.32
CA LEU A 439 -13.93 -9.10 13.96
C LEU A 439 -12.75 -9.28 12.99
N PRO A 440 -12.78 -10.25 12.07
CA PRO A 440 -11.77 -10.39 11.02
C PRO A 440 -11.95 -9.32 9.94
N ILE A 441 -10.86 -8.67 9.53
CA ILE A 441 -10.90 -7.50 8.62
C ILE A 441 -9.97 -7.61 7.41
N GLU A 442 -9.07 -8.60 7.39
CA GLU A 442 -8.13 -8.88 6.30
C GLU A 442 -7.60 -10.31 6.42
N LEU A 443 -7.32 -10.95 5.29
CA LEU A 443 -6.75 -12.30 5.23
C LEU A 443 -5.76 -12.40 4.06
N TYR A 444 -4.54 -12.82 4.36
CA TYR A 444 -3.54 -13.20 3.35
C TYR A 444 -3.25 -14.68 3.43
N PHE A 445 -2.75 -15.23 2.33
CA PHE A 445 -2.40 -16.63 2.22
C PHE A 445 -0.90 -16.79 1.93
N ASN A 446 -0.33 -17.85 2.47
CA ASN A 446 0.99 -18.32 2.06
C ASN A 446 0.84 -19.76 1.56
N SER A 447 1.17 -19.98 0.29
CA SER A 447 1.11 -21.29 -0.35
C SER A 447 2.20 -21.40 -1.41
N ARG A 448 2.73 -22.61 -1.58
CA ARG A 448 3.63 -22.97 -2.67
C ARG A 448 2.87 -23.45 -3.88
N GLY A 449 3.55 -23.45 -5.03
CA GLY A 449 2.99 -23.86 -6.31
C GLY A 449 3.64 -25.09 -6.92
N TYR A 450 2.90 -25.75 -7.79
CA TYR A 450 3.44 -26.62 -8.82
C TYR A 450 2.76 -26.31 -10.16
N SER A 451 3.44 -26.56 -11.28
CA SER A 451 2.85 -26.38 -12.61
C SER A 451 2.34 -27.70 -13.18
N PRO A 452 1.01 -27.87 -13.34
CA PRO A 452 0.46 -29.05 -14.02
C PRO A 452 0.98 -29.19 -15.46
N LYS A 453 1.17 -28.07 -16.16
CA LYS A 453 1.70 -28.05 -17.54
C LYS A 453 3.15 -28.53 -17.59
N ALA A 454 3.99 -28.09 -16.66
CA ALA A 454 5.38 -28.54 -16.59
C ALA A 454 5.48 -30.03 -16.26
N PHE A 455 4.67 -30.53 -15.33
CA PHE A 455 4.55 -31.96 -15.02
C PHE A 455 4.12 -32.78 -16.25
N GLU A 456 3.06 -32.36 -16.95
CA GLU A 456 2.59 -33.05 -18.18
C GLU A 456 3.68 -33.10 -19.26
N LYS A 457 4.39 -31.99 -19.45
CA LYS A 457 5.47 -31.86 -20.44
C LYS A 457 6.60 -32.86 -20.23
N ILE A 458 6.94 -33.15 -18.98
CA ILE A 458 7.95 -34.15 -18.64
C ILE A 458 7.38 -35.57 -18.52
N GLY A 459 6.10 -35.78 -18.82
CA GLY A 459 5.41 -37.07 -18.79
C GLY A 459 5.05 -37.55 -17.39
N LEU A 460 4.76 -36.62 -16.47
CA LEU A 460 4.18 -36.88 -15.16
C LEU A 460 2.70 -36.48 -15.13
N THR A 461 1.97 -36.97 -14.13
CA THR A 461 0.53 -36.80 -13.95
C THR A 461 0.22 -36.30 -12.53
N GLU A 462 -1.06 -36.06 -12.22
CA GLU A 462 -1.47 -35.68 -10.87
C GLU A 462 -1.13 -36.74 -9.80
N GLU A 463 -0.97 -38.01 -10.17
CA GLU A 463 -0.56 -39.09 -9.26
C GLU A 463 0.91 -39.00 -8.85
N ASP A 464 1.72 -38.23 -9.59
CA ASP A 464 3.15 -38.05 -9.34
C ASP A 464 3.45 -36.79 -8.51
N ILE A 465 2.44 -36.01 -8.13
CA ILE A 465 2.63 -34.80 -7.30
C ILE A 465 2.90 -35.24 -5.86
N PRO A 466 3.98 -34.73 -5.21
CA PRO A 466 4.24 -35.07 -3.82
C PRO A 466 3.13 -34.55 -2.92
N THR A 467 2.68 -35.41 -2.00
CA THR A 467 1.62 -35.11 -1.03
C THR A 467 2.17 -34.88 0.37
N THR A 468 3.44 -35.18 0.61
CA THR A 468 4.14 -34.89 1.86
C THR A 468 5.47 -34.16 1.63
N TRP A 469 5.95 -33.46 2.66
CA TRP A 469 7.28 -32.85 2.62
C TRP A 469 8.40 -33.86 2.37
N ILE A 470 8.29 -35.06 2.94
CA ILE A 470 9.27 -36.13 2.76
C ILE A 470 9.29 -36.59 1.30
N GLU A 471 8.10 -36.83 0.70
CA GLU A 471 7.99 -37.18 -0.72
C GLU A 471 8.59 -36.10 -1.62
N LEU A 472 8.31 -34.83 -1.34
CA LEU A 472 8.92 -33.72 -2.09
C LEU A 472 10.44 -33.80 -2.05
N TYR A 473 11.04 -33.95 -0.87
CA TYR A 473 12.49 -34.02 -0.70
C TYR A 473 13.10 -35.24 -1.41
N GLU A 474 12.49 -36.41 -1.30
CA GLU A 474 12.93 -37.64 -1.96
C GLU A 474 12.84 -37.57 -3.48
N MET A 475 11.95 -36.72 -4.02
CA MET A 475 11.74 -36.54 -5.45
C MET A 475 12.67 -35.52 -6.11
N LEU A 476 13.36 -34.65 -5.36
CA LEU A 476 14.16 -33.57 -5.95
C LEU A 476 15.27 -34.11 -6.87
N GLU A 477 16.09 -35.05 -6.41
CA GLU A 477 17.18 -35.60 -7.22
C GLU A 477 16.68 -36.43 -8.44
N PRO A 478 15.71 -37.35 -8.30
CA PRO A 478 15.13 -38.05 -9.45
C PRO A 478 14.53 -37.12 -10.50
N LEU A 479 13.86 -36.04 -10.07
CA LEU A 479 13.31 -35.04 -10.98
C LEU A 479 14.44 -34.27 -11.68
N THR A 480 15.46 -33.83 -10.96
CA THR A 480 16.63 -33.17 -11.58
C THR A 480 17.31 -34.06 -12.64
N GLU A 481 17.48 -35.36 -12.37
CA GLU A 481 18.03 -36.28 -13.38
C GLU A 481 17.13 -36.37 -14.62
N ARG A 482 15.81 -36.46 -14.42
CA ARG A 482 14.82 -36.49 -15.50
C ARG A 482 14.84 -35.21 -16.33
N LEU A 483 14.99 -34.05 -15.69
CA LEU A 483 15.00 -32.74 -16.34
C LEU A 483 16.18 -32.56 -17.30
N LYS A 484 17.23 -33.40 -17.24
CA LYS A 484 18.31 -33.39 -18.25
C LYS A 484 17.82 -33.68 -19.67
N ASP A 485 16.71 -34.41 -19.80
CA ASP A 485 16.05 -34.67 -21.10
C ASP A 485 15.07 -33.55 -21.51
N TYR A 486 14.83 -32.55 -20.64
CA TYR A 486 13.88 -31.46 -20.81
C TYR A 486 14.53 -30.11 -20.44
N PRO A 487 15.49 -29.61 -21.23
CA PRO A 487 16.31 -28.44 -20.87
C PRO A 487 15.53 -27.11 -20.79
N ASP A 488 14.26 -27.11 -21.20
CA ASP A 488 13.33 -25.98 -21.16
C ASP A 488 12.31 -26.10 -20.01
N VAL A 489 12.59 -26.98 -19.04
CA VAL A 489 11.83 -27.14 -17.79
C VAL A 489 12.82 -27.11 -16.62
N SER A 490 12.57 -26.28 -15.62
CA SER A 490 13.40 -26.20 -14.41
C SER A 490 12.68 -26.79 -13.19
N LEU A 491 13.43 -27.18 -12.18
CA LEU A 491 12.86 -27.74 -10.94
C LEU A 491 12.13 -26.67 -10.13
N PHE A 492 12.78 -25.51 -9.95
CA PHE A 492 12.27 -24.30 -9.31
C PHE A 492 12.51 -23.09 -10.21
N GLU A 493 12.05 -21.90 -9.80
CA GLU A 493 12.30 -20.67 -10.54
C GLU A 493 13.81 -20.45 -10.77
N PRO A 494 14.23 -20.05 -11.98
CA PRO A 494 15.66 -19.99 -12.35
C PRO A 494 16.54 -19.08 -11.49
N TYR A 495 15.94 -18.17 -10.72
CA TYR A 495 16.64 -17.28 -9.82
C TYR A 495 17.00 -17.92 -8.46
N TYR A 496 16.52 -19.12 -8.15
CA TYR A 496 16.88 -19.79 -6.91
C TYR A 496 18.36 -20.21 -6.94
N SER A 497 19.18 -19.57 -6.10
CA SER A 497 20.49 -20.10 -5.74
C SER A 497 20.35 -21.31 -4.81
N LYS A 498 21.40 -22.12 -4.74
CA LYS A 498 21.47 -23.28 -3.84
C LYS A 498 21.14 -22.90 -2.39
N GLU A 499 21.72 -21.81 -1.89
CA GLU A 499 21.52 -21.35 -0.51
C GLU A 499 20.10 -20.78 -0.31
N MET A 500 19.54 -20.09 -1.31
CA MET A 500 18.15 -19.65 -1.28
C MET A 500 17.19 -20.82 -1.16
N LEU A 501 17.32 -21.85 -2.02
CA LEU A 501 16.42 -23.01 -1.99
C LEU A 501 16.55 -23.79 -0.68
N LYS A 502 17.79 -23.98 -0.21
CA LYS A 502 18.10 -24.67 1.04
C LYS A 502 17.39 -24.03 2.24
N ARG A 503 17.45 -22.70 2.34
CA ARG A 503 16.76 -21.93 3.39
C ARG A 503 15.25 -21.95 3.21
N ASP A 504 14.78 -21.80 1.98
CA ASP A 504 13.36 -21.74 1.64
C ASP A 504 12.62 -23.04 2.00
N LEU A 505 13.12 -24.19 1.53
CA LEU A 505 12.53 -25.51 1.82
C LEU A 505 12.47 -25.82 3.31
N PHE A 506 13.53 -25.48 4.05
CA PHE A 506 13.56 -25.69 5.49
C PHE A 506 12.58 -24.78 6.24
N SER A 507 12.59 -23.48 5.91
CA SER A 507 11.78 -22.48 6.61
C SER A 507 10.29 -22.76 6.45
N ASN A 508 9.86 -23.21 5.27
CA ASN A 508 8.45 -23.52 5.02
C ASN A 508 8.00 -24.82 5.67
N MET A 509 8.80 -25.89 5.64
CA MET A 509 8.50 -27.12 6.40
C MET A 509 8.42 -26.82 7.90
N LEU A 510 9.33 -26.01 8.41
CA LEU A 510 9.33 -25.57 9.81
C LEU A 510 8.05 -24.77 10.13
N GLN A 511 7.62 -23.91 9.21
CA GLN A 511 6.41 -23.11 9.35
C GLN A 511 5.13 -23.97 9.38
N ASP A 512 5.02 -24.97 8.51
CA ASP A 512 3.91 -25.94 8.53
C ASP A 512 3.90 -26.75 9.83
N TYR A 513 5.08 -27.18 10.29
CA TYR A 513 5.20 -27.87 11.56
C TYR A 513 4.80 -26.98 12.75
N MET A 514 5.17 -25.70 12.70
CA MET A 514 4.77 -24.69 13.68
C MET A 514 3.25 -24.50 13.73
N VAL A 515 2.59 -24.37 12.57
CA VAL A 515 1.12 -24.32 12.49
C VAL A 515 0.51 -25.57 13.09
N PHE A 516 1.05 -26.75 12.76
CA PHE A 516 0.58 -28.04 13.28
C PHE A 516 0.65 -28.10 14.81
N ILE A 517 1.82 -27.86 15.42
CA ILE A 517 1.95 -27.94 16.89
C ILE A 517 1.15 -26.86 17.61
N GLY A 518 0.89 -25.73 16.95
CA GLY A 518 0.07 -24.64 17.48
C GLY A 518 -1.43 -24.93 17.49
N GLN A 519 -1.91 -25.98 16.81
CA GLN A 519 -3.33 -26.34 16.84
C GLN A 519 -3.72 -27.07 18.15
N PRO A 520 -4.96 -26.91 18.63
CA PRO A 520 -5.46 -27.64 19.80
C PRO A 520 -5.35 -29.16 19.65
N GLY A 521 -4.87 -29.83 20.70
CA GLY A 521 -4.75 -31.29 20.75
C GLY A 521 -3.42 -31.86 20.29
N ASN A 522 -2.57 -31.06 19.64
CA ASN A 522 -1.21 -31.45 19.28
C ASN A 522 -0.23 -31.18 20.42
N GLU A 523 0.88 -31.91 20.43
CA GLU A 523 1.94 -31.70 21.42
C GLU A 523 2.75 -30.46 21.04
N PHE A 524 2.74 -29.44 21.91
CA PHE A 524 3.42 -28.16 21.68
C PHE A 524 4.94 -28.26 21.90
N LYS A 525 5.64 -28.99 21.02
CA LYS A 525 7.11 -29.17 21.02
C LYS A 525 7.66 -29.62 19.66
N PHE A 526 8.96 -29.45 19.47
CA PHE A 526 9.73 -29.88 18.29
C PHE A 526 10.42 -31.23 18.47
N ASP A 527 10.82 -31.66 19.68
CA ASP A 527 11.41 -32.99 19.89
C ASP A 527 10.37 -34.13 19.79
N THR A 528 9.84 -34.33 18.59
CA THR A 528 8.88 -35.38 18.25
C THR A 528 9.45 -36.33 17.20
N PRO A 529 8.97 -37.59 17.13
CA PRO A 529 9.34 -38.49 16.04
C PRO A 529 9.02 -37.92 14.65
N LEU A 530 7.93 -37.16 14.51
CA LEU A 530 7.51 -36.55 13.25
C LEU A 530 8.51 -35.49 12.78
N PHE A 531 8.85 -34.53 13.65
CA PHE A 531 9.80 -33.47 13.29
C PHE A 531 11.19 -34.04 13.00
N ARG A 532 11.63 -35.04 13.76
CA ARG A 532 12.90 -35.73 13.51
C ARG A 532 12.91 -36.41 12.13
N ALA A 533 11.82 -37.06 11.73
CA ALA A 533 11.71 -37.65 10.41
C ALA A 533 11.78 -36.60 9.28
N LEU A 534 11.12 -35.44 9.47
CA LEU A 534 11.20 -34.31 8.53
C LEU A 534 12.62 -33.74 8.43
N MET A 535 13.31 -33.59 9.56
CA MET A 535 14.71 -33.14 9.62
C MET A 535 15.65 -34.13 8.93
N ASP A 536 15.48 -35.42 9.18
CA ASP A 536 16.28 -36.48 8.56
C ASP A 536 16.08 -36.50 7.04
N ALA A 537 14.83 -36.33 6.57
CA ALA A 537 14.52 -36.25 5.13
C ALA A 537 15.12 -34.99 4.48
N TYR A 538 15.02 -33.83 5.14
CA TYR A 538 15.65 -32.59 4.65
C TYR A 538 17.17 -32.72 4.56
N LEU A 539 17.81 -33.30 5.58
CA LEU A 539 19.27 -33.50 5.61
C LEU A 539 19.76 -34.56 4.61
N ALA A 540 18.86 -35.38 4.08
CA ALA A 540 19.19 -36.38 3.06
C ALA A 540 19.31 -35.80 1.65
N ILE A 541 18.84 -34.57 1.42
CA ILE A 541 18.90 -33.90 0.12
C ILE A 541 20.36 -33.60 -0.26
N ASP A 542 20.82 -34.11 -1.40
CA ASP A 542 22.07 -33.66 -2.01
C ASP A 542 21.84 -32.38 -2.82
N PHE A 543 21.92 -31.22 -2.13
CA PHE A 543 21.74 -29.91 -2.77
C PHE A 543 22.77 -29.63 -3.89
N ASP A 544 23.96 -30.24 -3.85
CA ASP A 544 24.95 -30.11 -4.91
C ASP A 544 24.53 -30.91 -6.16
N ALA A 545 23.79 -32.01 -5.99
CA ALA A 545 23.25 -32.79 -7.11
C ALA A 545 22.09 -32.10 -7.85
N LEU A 546 21.48 -31.06 -7.27
CA LEU A 546 20.36 -30.33 -7.88
C LEU A 546 20.80 -29.40 -9.03
N GLY A 547 22.10 -29.10 -9.16
CA GLY A 547 22.62 -28.30 -10.27
C GLY A 547 22.19 -26.83 -10.26
N LEU A 548 21.83 -26.31 -9.07
CA LEU A 548 21.45 -24.91 -8.87
C LEU A 548 22.67 -23.97 -8.94
N PRO A 549 22.48 -22.69 -9.33
CA PRO A 549 23.56 -21.72 -9.30
C PRO A 549 24.05 -21.46 -7.87
N GLU A 550 25.33 -21.11 -7.76
CA GLU A 550 25.89 -20.57 -6.51
C GLU A 550 25.41 -19.13 -6.31
N ASP A 551 25.40 -18.69 -5.05
CA ASP A 551 25.00 -17.33 -4.68
C ASP A 551 26.12 -16.34 -5.09
N ASP A 552 25.93 -15.61 -6.19
CA ASP A 552 26.83 -14.54 -6.64
C ASP A 552 26.05 -13.25 -7.00
N GLU A 553 26.76 -12.12 -7.11
CA GLU A 553 26.13 -10.81 -7.39
C GLU A 553 25.31 -10.81 -8.71
N GLU A 554 25.66 -11.67 -9.69
CA GLU A 554 24.92 -11.84 -10.95
C GLU A 554 23.56 -12.56 -10.78
N ALA A 555 23.36 -13.32 -9.70
CA ALA A 555 22.09 -14.02 -9.44
C ALA A 555 20.93 -13.03 -9.30
N SER A 556 21.18 -11.86 -8.69
CA SER A 556 20.19 -10.79 -8.56
C SER A 556 19.76 -10.20 -9.91
N THR A 557 20.71 -9.96 -10.82
CA THR A 557 20.45 -9.47 -12.19
C THR A 557 19.69 -10.48 -13.05
N LYS A 558 19.94 -11.78 -12.86
CA LYS A 558 19.21 -12.87 -13.55
C LYS A 558 17.75 -12.99 -13.10
N VAL A 559 17.42 -12.61 -11.86
CA VAL A 559 16.02 -12.53 -11.37
C VAL A 559 15.20 -11.54 -12.20
N TYR A 560 15.79 -10.38 -12.51
CA TYR A 560 15.12 -9.34 -13.30
C TYR A 560 15.02 -9.72 -14.78
N ALA A 561 16.06 -10.32 -15.36
CA ALA A 561 16.06 -10.76 -16.76
C ALA A 561 15.00 -11.84 -17.07
N VAL A 562 14.81 -12.84 -16.18
CA VAL A 562 13.78 -13.90 -16.32
C VAL A 562 12.35 -13.40 -16.08
N ARG A 563 12.20 -12.23 -15.45
CA ARG A 563 10.89 -11.56 -15.32
C ARG A 563 10.58 -10.69 -16.54
N ALA A 564 11.60 -10.15 -17.20
CA ALA A 564 11.46 -9.26 -18.34
C ALA A 564 11.18 -9.98 -19.67
N ASP A 565 11.65 -11.22 -19.86
CA ASP A 565 11.42 -12.01 -21.08
C ASP A 565 10.00 -12.62 -21.17
N GLY A 566 9.12 -12.32 -20.20
CA GLY A 566 7.77 -12.88 -20.11
C GLY A 566 7.73 -14.41 -19.94
N GLY A 567 8.89 -15.03 -19.75
CA GLY A 567 9.09 -16.46 -19.79
C GLY A 567 9.79 -16.93 -18.52
N MET A 568 9.04 -17.04 -17.43
CA MET A 568 9.36 -18.12 -16.49
C MET A 568 9.20 -19.41 -17.29
N GLY A 569 10.30 -19.93 -17.86
CA GLY A 569 10.32 -21.26 -18.47
C GLY A 569 9.60 -22.24 -17.55
N ALA A 570 8.95 -23.26 -18.09
CA ALA A 570 8.04 -24.10 -17.31
C ALA A 570 8.76 -24.65 -16.05
N THR A 571 8.41 -24.16 -14.86
CA THR A 571 8.96 -24.63 -13.57
C THR A 571 8.09 -25.73 -13.01
N LEU A 572 8.67 -26.79 -12.46
CA LEU A 572 7.89 -27.85 -11.80
C LEU A 572 7.25 -27.33 -10.51
N PHE A 573 8.03 -26.66 -9.68
CA PHE A 573 7.61 -26.10 -8.40
C PHE A 573 7.85 -24.59 -8.34
N SER A 574 7.05 -23.90 -7.54
CA SER A 574 7.15 -22.47 -7.32
C SER A 574 7.13 -22.13 -5.83
N GLY A 575 7.89 -21.09 -5.46
CA GLY A 575 7.87 -20.51 -4.13
C GLY A 575 6.51 -19.91 -3.73
N TYR A 576 5.62 -19.65 -4.71
CA TYR A 576 4.32 -19.04 -4.49
C TYR A 576 3.24 -19.64 -5.39
N ALA A 577 2.06 -19.86 -4.84
CA ALA A 577 0.82 -20.00 -5.61
C ALA A 577 -0.28 -19.19 -4.95
N ASP A 578 -1.01 -18.44 -5.76
CA ASP A 578 -2.18 -17.73 -5.28
C ASP A 578 -3.33 -18.70 -5.08
N ILE A 579 -3.83 -18.78 -3.84
CA ILE A 579 -5.00 -19.60 -3.51
C ILE A 579 -6.26 -18.76 -3.35
N SER A 580 -6.20 -17.44 -3.51
CA SER A 580 -7.31 -16.54 -3.24
C SER A 580 -8.47 -16.79 -4.22
N ALA A 581 -9.68 -16.39 -3.83
CA ALA A 581 -10.81 -16.33 -4.75
C ALA A 581 -10.69 -15.27 -5.86
N ARG A 582 -9.59 -14.52 -5.96
CA ARG A 582 -9.41 -13.50 -7.00
C ARG A 582 -9.22 -14.16 -8.36
N THR A 583 -9.72 -13.53 -9.42
CA THR A 583 -9.70 -14.13 -10.76
C THR A 583 -8.30 -14.38 -11.29
N TYR A 584 -7.33 -13.53 -10.94
CA TYR A 584 -5.93 -13.74 -11.36
C TYR A 584 -5.32 -15.03 -10.79
N ALA A 585 -5.88 -15.63 -9.73
CA ALA A 585 -5.44 -16.94 -9.26
C ALA A 585 -5.69 -18.06 -10.30
N LEU A 586 -6.66 -17.88 -11.20
CA LEU A 586 -6.91 -18.81 -12.32
C LEU A 586 -5.95 -18.63 -13.48
N THR A 587 -5.44 -17.42 -13.69
CA THR A 587 -4.54 -17.12 -14.82
C THR A 587 -3.11 -17.54 -14.52
N SER A 588 -2.80 -17.81 -13.25
CA SER A 588 -1.58 -18.46 -12.83
C SER A 588 -1.47 -19.89 -13.40
N ASP A 589 -0.32 -20.18 -14.03
CA ASP A 589 0.04 -21.54 -14.44
C ASP A 589 0.44 -22.46 -13.26
N GLN A 590 0.46 -21.91 -12.04
CA GLN A 590 0.76 -22.61 -10.80
C GLN A 590 -0.52 -22.97 -10.05
N LYS A 591 -0.62 -24.23 -9.60
CA LYS A 591 -1.63 -24.69 -8.65
C LYS A 591 -1.01 -24.86 -7.26
N PRO A 592 -1.78 -24.71 -6.17
CA PRO A 592 -1.31 -24.91 -4.81
C PRO A 592 -0.72 -26.31 -4.61
N LEU A 593 0.51 -26.37 -4.10
CA LEU A 593 1.18 -27.61 -3.71
C LEU A 593 0.86 -27.92 -2.24
N LEU A 594 -0.07 -28.85 -2.02
CA LEU A 594 -0.57 -29.20 -0.69
C LEU A 594 0.27 -30.30 -0.06
N LEU A 595 1.27 -29.92 0.75
CA LEU A 595 2.16 -30.85 1.43
C LEU A 595 1.69 -31.10 2.86
N ALA A 596 1.50 -32.37 3.20
CA ALA A 596 1.32 -32.81 4.57
C ALA A 596 2.68 -33.03 5.28
N LEU A 597 2.68 -32.94 6.61
CA LEU A 597 3.85 -33.29 7.42
C LEU A 597 4.11 -34.82 7.43
N SER A 598 3.05 -35.62 7.27
CA SER A 598 3.11 -37.07 7.07
C SER A 598 1.78 -37.57 6.49
N GLU A 599 1.72 -38.83 6.06
CA GLU A 599 0.50 -39.46 5.51
C GLU A 599 -0.73 -39.41 6.44
N ASP A 600 -0.49 -39.34 7.77
CA ASP A 600 -1.55 -39.32 8.79
C ASP A 600 -1.99 -37.89 9.19
N VAL A 601 -1.37 -36.85 8.62
CA VAL A 601 -1.65 -35.44 8.92
C VAL A 601 -2.29 -34.79 7.70
N GLU A 602 -3.42 -34.11 7.88
CA GLU A 602 -4.00 -33.33 6.78
C GLU A 602 -3.10 -32.13 6.44
N PRO A 603 -2.87 -31.83 5.14
CA PRO A 603 -2.13 -30.64 4.75
C PRO A 603 -2.89 -29.39 5.16
N ALA A 604 -2.17 -28.40 5.67
CA ALA A 604 -2.70 -27.09 6.03
C ALA A 604 -2.30 -26.06 4.98
N ILE A 605 -3.13 -25.04 4.80
CA ILE A 605 -2.73 -23.83 4.07
C ILE A 605 -2.71 -22.67 5.05
N MET A 606 -1.62 -21.92 5.04
CA MET A 606 -1.38 -20.88 6.01
C MET A 606 -2.13 -19.60 5.67
N GLY A 607 -2.85 -19.06 6.65
CA GLY A 607 -3.53 -17.78 6.60
C GLY A 607 -2.98 -16.79 7.63
N GLU A 608 -2.67 -15.57 7.20
CA GLU A 608 -2.41 -14.44 8.09
C GLU A 608 -3.69 -13.61 8.23
N LEU A 609 -4.28 -13.64 9.42
CA LEU A 609 -5.55 -12.97 9.71
C LEU A 609 -5.30 -11.68 10.51
N CYS A 610 -5.74 -10.54 9.97
CA CYS A 610 -5.87 -9.30 10.76
C CYS A 610 -7.27 -9.24 11.37
N VAL A 611 -7.33 -8.88 12.65
CA VAL A 611 -8.59 -8.67 13.37
C VAL A 611 -8.63 -7.30 14.01
N VAL A 612 -9.84 -6.79 14.18
CA VAL A 612 -10.13 -5.57 14.93
C VAL A 612 -10.87 -5.91 16.23
N PHE A 613 -10.51 -5.22 17.32
CA PHE A 613 -11.23 -5.33 18.60
C PHE A 613 -11.31 -3.97 19.32
N VAL A 614 -12.34 -3.83 20.16
CA VAL A 614 -12.56 -2.63 20.96
C VAL A 614 -11.82 -2.76 22.30
N ASN A 615 -11.08 -1.70 22.67
CA ASN A 615 -10.41 -1.60 23.96
C ASN A 615 -11.45 -1.68 25.09
N PRO A 616 -11.35 -2.63 26.04
CA PRO A 616 -12.29 -2.73 27.16
C PRO A 616 -12.27 -1.51 28.09
N PHE A 617 -11.24 -0.68 28.03
CA PHE A 617 -11.07 0.55 28.82
C PHE A 617 -11.38 1.84 28.04
N SER A 618 -11.85 1.74 26.78
CA SER A 618 -12.31 2.90 26.02
C SER A 618 -13.38 3.68 26.78
N GLU A 619 -13.24 5.00 26.84
CA GLU A 619 -14.26 5.91 27.39
C GLU A 619 -15.43 6.11 26.43
N HIS A 620 -15.27 5.69 25.17
CA HIS A 620 -16.23 5.81 24.07
C HIS A 620 -16.68 4.44 23.53
N ARG A 621 -16.76 3.43 24.39
CA ARG A 621 -16.98 2.03 23.99
C ARG A 621 -18.19 1.81 23.06
N GLU A 622 -19.33 2.45 23.28
CA GLU A 622 -20.51 2.30 22.42
C GLU A 622 -20.25 2.84 21.01
N ASP A 623 -19.62 4.01 20.91
CA ASP A 623 -19.25 4.64 19.64
C ASP A 623 -18.15 3.82 18.92
N ALA A 624 -17.19 3.26 19.67
CA ALA A 624 -16.17 2.35 19.14
C ALA A 624 -16.77 1.05 18.59
N ILE A 625 -17.77 0.48 19.26
CA ILE A 625 -18.52 -0.68 18.75
C ILE A 625 -19.26 -0.30 17.47
N ALA A 626 -19.92 0.85 17.42
CA ALA A 626 -20.59 1.34 16.22
C ALA A 626 -19.60 1.52 15.05
N PHE A 627 -18.37 1.96 15.32
CA PHE A 627 -17.32 2.02 14.30
C PHE A 627 -16.94 0.62 13.79
N VAL A 628 -16.79 -0.37 14.68
CA VAL A 628 -16.53 -1.77 14.28
C VAL A 628 -17.72 -2.39 13.53
N GLU A 629 -18.96 -1.98 13.82
CA GLU A 629 -20.14 -2.33 13.02
C GLU A 629 -20.04 -1.76 11.59
N GLU A 630 -19.55 -0.54 11.43
CA GLU A 630 -19.32 0.04 10.11
C GLU A 630 -18.18 -0.68 9.36
N ILE A 631 -17.13 -1.14 10.07
CA ILE A 631 -16.12 -2.04 9.48
C ILE A 631 -16.76 -3.33 8.98
N ALA A 632 -17.62 -3.98 9.78
CA ALA A 632 -18.30 -5.20 9.37
C ALA A 632 -19.21 -4.98 8.13
N ASN A 633 -19.81 -3.80 7.99
CA ASN A 633 -20.59 -3.41 6.81
C ASN A 633 -19.73 -3.06 5.58
N SER A 634 -18.46 -2.69 5.80
CA SER A 634 -17.53 -2.21 4.78
C SER A 634 -16.46 -3.25 4.40
N LEU A 635 -16.62 -4.51 4.80
CA LEU A 635 -15.71 -5.59 4.42
C LEU A 635 -15.70 -5.74 2.90
N ASP A 636 -14.50 -5.79 2.32
CA ASP A 636 -14.28 -6.06 0.90
C ASP A 636 -15.00 -7.34 0.43
N ASP A 637 -15.63 -7.30 -0.75
CA ASP A 637 -16.46 -8.40 -1.25
C ASP A 637 -15.63 -9.69 -1.46
N VAL A 638 -14.37 -9.56 -1.86
CA VAL A 638 -13.48 -10.72 -2.02
C VAL A 638 -13.08 -11.28 -0.64
N LEU A 639 -12.80 -10.42 0.34
CA LEU A 639 -12.59 -10.86 1.72
C LEU A 639 -13.83 -11.59 2.28
N ARG A 640 -15.04 -11.08 2.01
CA ARG A 640 -16.29 -11.76 2.40
C ARG A 640 -16.35 -13.16 1.82
N ILE A 641 -16.04 -13.33 0.54
CA ILE A 641 -15.92 -14.66 -0.08
C ILE A 641 -14.86 -15.49 0.64
N HIS A 642 -13.70 -14.93 0.97
CA HIS A 642 -12.65 -15.69 1.65
C HIS A 642 -13.09 -16.23 3.01
N ILE A 643 -13.77 -15.42 3.83
CA ILE A 643 -14.07 -15.79 5.21
C ILE A 643 -15.45 -16.41 5.42
N LEU A 644 -16.44 -16.12 4.56
CA LEU A 644 -17.82 -16.63 4.65
C LEU A 644 -18.04 -17.75 3.60
N PRO A 645 -18.19 -19.02 4.01
CA PRO A 645 -18.39 -20.15 3.08
C PRO A 645 -19.67 -20.04 2.25
N THR A 646 -20.65 -19.26 2.69
CA THR A 646 -21.93 -19.08 1.98
C THR A 646 -21.91 -18.00 0.91
N GLU A 647 -20.93 -17.09 0.94
CA GLU A 647 -20.82 -15.98 -0.03
C GLU A 647 -20.13 -16.47 -1.30
N ASN A 648 -20.83 -16.51 -2.43
CA ASN A 648 -20.28 -17.07 -3.69
C ASN A 648 -20.68 -16.25 -4.94
N GLU A 649 -21.19 -15.03 -4.74
CA GLU A 649 -21.56 -14.17 -5.85
C GLU A 649 -20.29 -13.59 -6.51
N PRO A 650 -20.14 -13.69 -7.85
CA PRO A 650 -19.01 -13.09 -8.55
C PRO A 650 -18.94 -11.57 -8.35
N VAL A 651 -17.73 -11.05 -8.17
CA VAL A 651 -17.45 -9.64 -7.92
C VAL A 651 -16.92 -9.01 -9.20
N LEU A 652 -17.60 -8.00 -9.73
CA LEU A 652 -17.13 -7.25 -10.90
C LEU A 652 -15.88 -6.45 -10.53
N ASP A 653 -14.90 -6.41 -11.43
CA ASP A 653 -13.78 -5.49 -11.28
C ASP A 653 -14.26 -4.07 -11.61
N PRO A 654 -14.24 -3.11 -10.65
CA PRO A 654 -14.63 -1.73 -10.93
C PRO A 654 -13.73 -1.03 -11.95
N TYR A 655 -12.51 -1.54 -12.20
CA TYR A 655 -11.56 -0.94 -13.12
C TYR A 655 -11.60 -1.53 -14.54
N TYR A 656 -12.41 -2.56 -14.78
CA TYR A 656 -12.40 -3.32 -16.04
C TYR A 656 -12.50 -2.44 -17.30
N ASP A 657 -13.51 -1.57 -17.37
CA ASP A 657 -13.73 -0.72 -18.54
C ASP A 657 -12.61 0.32 -18.70
N THR A 658 -12.05 0.80 -17.59
CA THR A 658 -10.97 1.80 -17.59
C THR A 658 -9.66 1.18 -18.07
N THR A 659 -9.32 -0.01 -17.59
CA THR A 659 -8.13 -0.75 -18.01
C THR A 659 -8.22 -1.16 -19.48
N LEU A 660 -9.39 -1.60 -19.96
CA LEU A 660 -9.58 -1.89 -21.39
C LEU A 660 -9.34 -0.66 -22.26
N LYS A 661 -9.83 0.51 -21.82
CA LYS A 661 -9.57 1.76 -22.52
C LYS A 661 -8.07 2.09 -22.53
N SER A 662 -7.37 1.89 -21.42
CA SER A 662 -5.91 2.09 -21.36
C SER A 662 -5.17 1.23 -22.39
N TYR A 663 -5.57 -0.04 -22.56
CA TYR A 663 -5.00 -0.89 -23.62
C TYR A 663 -5.36 -0.41 -25.03
N ASP A 664 -6.60 0.05 -25.26
CA ASP A 664 -7.00 0.65 -26.54
C ASP A 664 -6.13 1.86 -26.89
N ASP A 665 -5.83 2.71 -25.90
CA ASP A 665 -4.98 3.88 -26.06
C ASP A 665 -3.50 3.47 -26.33
N MET A 666 -2.96 2.48 -25.62
CA MET A 666 -1.61 1.93 -25.89
C MET A 666 -1.48 1.35 -27.30
N ILE A 667 -2.48 0.60 -27.78
CA ILE A 667 -2.51 0.05 -29.14
C ILE A 667 -2.56 1.17 -30.18
N ALA A 668 -3.35 2.21 -29.95
CA ALA A 668 -3.45 3.35 -30.85
C ALA A 668 -2.09 4.07 -30.98
N THR A 669 -1.41 4.31 -29.86
CA THR A 669 -0.07 4.91 -29.83
C THR A 669 0.95 4.06 -30.58
N ALA A 670 0.99 2.75 -30.31
CA ALA A 670 1.90 1.82 -30.99
C ALA A 670 1.66 1.78 -32.51
N LYS A 671 0.39 1.84 -32.94
CA LYS A 671 0.04 1.91 -34.38
C LYS A 671 0.49 3.22 -35.02
N ALA A 672 0.34 4.34 -34.33
CA ALA A 672 0.81 5.63 -34.83
C ALA A 672 2.34 5.65 -34.98
N GLN A 673 3.07 5.09 -33.99
CA GLN A 673 4.53 4.94 -34.07
C GLN A 673 4.96 4.02 -35.21
N LEU A 674 4.26 2.90 -35.42
CA LEU A 674 4.48 2.01 -36.56
C LEU A 674 4.36 2.74 -37.91
N GLU A 675 3.36 3.62 -38.06
CA GLU A 675 3.18 4.38 -39.29
C GLU A 675 4.31 5.39 -39.55
N ALA A 676 4.84 6.00 -38.48
CA ALA A 676 5.92 7.00 -38.53
C ALA A 676 7.34 6.40 -38.58
N ALA A 677 7.51 5.14 -38.18
CA ALA A 677 8.80 4.50 -38.01
C ALA A 677 9.59 4.30 -39.34
N PRO A 678 10.93 4.42 -39.31
CA PRO A 678 11.80 3.95 -40.39
C PRO A 678 11.56 2.47 -40.73
N GLU A 679 11.80 2.08 -41.98
CA GLU A 679 11.49 0.73 -42.47
C GLU A 679 12.20 -0.38 -41.67
N ASP A 680 13.40 -0.09 -41.15
CA ASP A 680 14.19 -1.04 -40.36
C ASP A 680 13.58 -1.26 -38.95
N ASP A 681 12.78 -0.32 -38.43
CA ASP A 681 12.21 -0.36 -37.07
C ASP A 681 10.74 -0.80 -37.06
N LYS A 682 10.05 -0.74 -38.21
CA LYS A 682 8.63 -1.11 -38.31
C LYS A 682 8.31 -2.48 -37.76
N LYS A 683 9.22 -3.45 -37.92
CA LYS A 683 8.98 -4.81 -37.45
C LYS A 683 8.78 -4.87 -35.93
N ALA A 684 9.54 -4.08 -35.17
CA ALA A 684 9.44 -4.01 -33.72
C ALA A 684 8.10 -3.40 -33.29
N TYR A 685 7.67 -2.31 -33.93
CA TYR A 685 6.37 -1.71 -33.66
C TYR A 685 5.19 -2.61 -34.08
N GLU A 686 5.32 -3.40 -35.15
CA GLU A 686 4.33 -4.44 -35.50
C GLU A 686 4.20 -5.50 -34.40
N ASP A 687 5.34 -5.91 -33.81
CA ASP A 687 5.39 -6.87 -32.72
C ASP A 687 4.77 -6.28 -31.45
N MET A 688 5.09 -5.04 -31.09
CA MET A 688 4.49 -4.32 -29.96
C MET A 688 2.97 -4.14 -30.11
N VAL A 689 2.48 -3.81 -31.31
CA VAL A 689 1.02 -3.75 -31.58
C VAL A 689 0.39 -5.13 -31.36
N THR A 690 1.02 -6.19 -31.87
CA THR A 690 0.53 -7.56 -31.73
C THR A 690 0.48 -7.98 -30.26
N GLU A 691 1.50 -7.61 -29.49
CA GLU A 691 1.61 -7.86 -28.06
C GLU A 691 0.51 -7.12 -27.27
N TYR A 692 0.32 -5.81 -27.48
CA TYR A 692 -0.73 -5.05 -26.80
C TYR A 692 -2.14 -5.52 -27.18
N GLU A 693 -2.38 -5.89 -28.44
CA GLU A 693 -3.64 -6.52 -28.85
C GLU A 693 -3.84 -7.88 -28.14
N GLY A 694 -2.75 -8.62 -27.91
CA GLY A 694 -2.71 -9.84 -27.10
C GLY A 694 -3.11 -9.58 -25.64
N TYR A 695 -2.42 -8.66 -24.96
CA TYR A 695 -2.70 -8.30 -23.55
C TYR A 695 -4.12 -7.78 -23.37
N ARG A 696 -4.58 -6.90 -24.25
CA ARG A 696 -5.95 -6.40 -24.22
C ARG A 696 -6.95 -7.55 -24.31
N LYS A 697 -6.72 -8.49 -25.23
CA LYS A 697 -7.59 -9.65 -25.44
C LYS A 697 -7.58 -10.57 -24.23
N GLU A 698 -6.41 -10.85 -23.66
CA GLU A 698 -6.29 -11.64 -22.44
C GLU A 698 -7.02 -10.96 -21.27
N TYR A 699 -6.88 -9.64 -21.13
CA TYR A 699 -7.57 -8.85 -20.13
C TYR A 699 -9.09 -8.94 -20.29
N GLU A 700 -9.59 -8.75 -21.52
CA GLU A 700 -11.01 -8.85 -21.87
C GLU A 700 -11.59 -10.25 -21.58
N ASP A 701 -10.84 -11.30 -21.91
CA ASP A 701 -11.29 -12.68 -21.75
C ASP A 701 -11.29 -13.13 -20.27
N ASN A 702 -10.37 -12.62 -19.45
CA ASN A 702 -10.12 -13.17 -18.10
C ASN A 702 -10.44 -12.22 -16.93
N TYR A 703 -10.37 -10.90 -17.07
CA TYR A 703 -10.29 -9.99 -15.90
C TYR A 703 -11.52 -9.10 -15.69
N LYS A 704 -12.67 -9.45 -16.30
CA LYS A 704 -13.95 -8.77 -16.04
C LYS A 704 -14.38 -8.78 -14.57
N TYR A 705 -14.04 -9.84 -13.86
CA TYR A 705 -14.41 -10.02 -12.46
C TYR A 705 -13.15 -9.93 -11.60
N ALA A 706 -13.22 -9.19 -10.49
CA ALA A 706 -12.22 -9.26 -9.44
C ALA A 706 -12.21 -10.67 -8.80
N ALA A 707 -13.39 -11.30 -8.67
CA ALA A 707 -13.56 -12.71 -8.31
C ALA A 707 -14.65 -13.34 -9.19
N SER A 708 -14.26 -14.28 -10.04
CA SER A 708 -15.17 -14.98 -10.95
C SER A 708 -15.83 -16.19 -10.27
N ALA A 709 -16.92 -16.71 -10.84
CA ALA A 709 -17.54 -17.93 -10.32
C ALA A 709 -16.58 -19.13 -10.30
N GLU A 710 -15.64 -19.18 -11.26
CA GLU A 710 -14.65 -20.24 -11.37
C GLU A 710 -13.53 -20.09 -10.33
N SER A 711 -13.04 -18.87 -10.08
CA SER A 711 -11.99 -18.65 -9.07
C SER A 711 -12.52 -18.88 -7.66
N ILE A 712 -13.77 -18.47 -7.41
CA ILE A 712 -14.48 -18.80 -6.18
C ILE A 712 -14.58 -20.31 -6.01
N ALA A 713 -15.03 -21.04 -7.05
CA ALA A 713 -15.15 -22.50 -6.98
C ALA A 713 -13.80 -23.19 -6.71
N GLN A 714 -12.72 -22.72 -7.33
CA GLN A 714 -11.36 -23.21 -7.09
C GLN A 714 -10.94 -22.96 -5.63
N TYR A 715 -11.09 -21.74 -5.13
CA TYR A 715 -10.79 -21.41 -3.73
C TYR A 715 -11.52 -22.32 -2.74
N ARG A 716 -12.82 -22.60 -3.00
CA ARG A 716 -13.62 -23.50 -2.15
C ARG A 716 -13.06 -24.93 -2.07
N THR A 717 -12.29 -25.39 -3.06
CA THR A 717 -11.64 -26.71 -2.98
C THR A 717 -10.55 -26.78 -1.92
N TYR A 718 -10.01 -25.64 -1.52
CA TYR A 718 -8.89 -25.50 -0.58
C TYR A 718 -9.30 -24.91 0.77
N ALA A 719 -10.36 -24.12 0.81
CA ALA A 719 -10.72 -23.29 1.97
C ALA A 719 -10.85 -24.06 3.30
N ASP A 720 -11.32 -25.31 3.29
CA ASP A 720 -11.45 -26.13 4.51
C ASP A 720 -10.08 -26.53 5.12
N ARG A 721 -8.99 -26.42 4.35
CA ARG A 721 -7.61 -26.68 4.79
C ARG A 721 -6.92 -25.45 5.39
N LEU A 722 -7.55 -24.29 5.35
CA LEU A 722 -6.97 -23.06 5.88
C LEU A 722 -6.79 -23.15 7.40
N LYS A 723 -5.61 -22.75 7.86
CA LYS A 723 -5.25 -22.59 9.28
C LYS A 723 -4.60 -21.23 9.47
N ILE A 724 -5.01 -20.52 10.52
CA ILE A 724 -4.38 -19.26 10.87
C ILE A 724 -3.06 -19.52 11.56
N THR A 725 -2.02 -18.77 11.17
CA THR A 725 -0.72 -18.81 11.81
C THR A 725 -0.81 -18.30 13.25
N PRO A 726 -0.54 -19.15 14.26
CA PRO A 726 -0.54 -18.71 15.64
C PRO A 726 0.78 -18.01 16.01
N TYR A 727 0.73 -17.10 16.99
CA TYR A 727 1.95 -16.66 17.66
C TYR A 727 2.51 -17.76 18.57
N LEU A 728 3.73 -18.22 18.29
CA LEU A 728 4.40 -19.28 19.05
C LEU A 728 5.49 -18.79 20.02
N GLY A 729 5.63 -17.48 20.25
CA GLY A 729 6.72 -16.94 21.08
C GLY A 729 8.05 -16.74 20.34
N LEU A 730 8.10 -17.05 19.04
CA LEU A 730 9.33 -17.00 18.23
C LEU A 730 9.44 -15.72 17.38
N GLY A 731 8.59 -14.72 17.61
CA GLY A 731 8.54 -13.45 16.85
C GLY A 731 9.12 -12.21 17.57
N ARG A 732 9.07 -11.06 16.87
CA ARG A 732 9.54 -9.71 17.24
C ARG A 732 10.89 -9.68 17.99
N ASP A 733 10.91 -9.66 19.32
CA ASP A 733 12.14 -9.58 20.12
C ASP A 733 13.03 -10.82 19.98
N ASN A 734 12.41 -11.98 19.68
CA ASN A 734 13.11 -13.24 19.47
C ASN A 734 13.27 -13.59 17.98
N ALA A 735 12.71 -12.79 17.07
CA ALA A 735 12.73 -13.10 15.64
C ALA A 735 14.17 -13.17 15.13
N GLN A 736 15.02 -12.22 15.50
CA GLN A 736 16.43 -12.24 15.10
C GLN A 736 17.17 -13.48 15.60
N GLU A 737 16.92 -13.90 16.85
CA GLU A 737 17.54 -15.11 17.40
C GLU A 737 16.98 -16.39 16.77
N PHE A 738 15.69 -16.40 16.42
CA PHE A 738 15.04 -17.50 15.70
C PHE A 738 15.59 -17.61 14.28
N TYR A 739 15.67 -16.51 13.54
CA TYR A 739 16.29 -16.44 12.22
C TYR A 739 17.76 -16.84 12.28
N THR A 740 18.51 -16.37 13.28
CA THR A 740 19.90 -16.78 13.50
C THR A 740 20.01 -18.28 13.74
N LEU A 741 19.09 -18.88 14.51
CA LEU A 741 19.08 -20.32 14.76
C LEU A 741 18.78 -21.12 13.49
N VAL A 742 17.83 -20.65 12.68
CA VAL A 742 17.51 -21.22 11.36
C VAL A 742 18.73 -21.14 10.44
N SER A 743 19.35 -19.98 10.30
CA SER A 743 20.57 -19.78 9.50
C SER A 743 21.72 -20.66 9.98
N GLN A 744 21.99 -20.73 11.29
CA GLN A 744 23.03 -21.60 11.83
C GLN A 744 22.83 -23.07 11.46
N PHE A 745 21.58 -23.54 11.45
CA PHE A 745 21.26 -24.90 11.05
C PHE A 745 21.42 -25.09 9.53
N THR A 746 20.82 -24.22 8.72
CA THR A 746 20.91 -24.32 7.26
C THR A 746 22.34 -24.15 6.76
N ASP A 747 23.17 -23.35 7.42
CA ASP A 747 24.59 -23.15 7.07
C ASP A 747 25.50 -24.30 7.58
N GLY A 748 24.93 -25.30 8.27
CA GLY A 748 25.67 -26.43 8.83
C GLY A 748 26.55 -26.08 10.04
N GLN A 749 26.32 -24.94 10.69
CA GLN A 749 27.04 -24.53 11.90
C GLN A 749 26.57 -25.28 13.15
N ILE A 750 25.33 -25.78 13.15
CA ILE A 750 24.77 -26.64 14.19
C ILE A 750 24.07 -27.86 13.56
N ASP A 751 24.00 -28.96 14.30
CA ASP A 751 23.29 -30.17 13.89
C ASP A 751 21.79 -30.13 14.26
N ALA A 752 21.02 -31.10 13.78
CA ALA A 752 19.57 -31.20 14.03
C ALA A 752 19.25 -31.33 15.53
N ASP A 753 20.05 -32.07 16.30
CA ASP A 753 19.85 -32.23 17.74
C ASP A 753 20.05 -30.92 18.50
N ALA A 754 21.07 -30.14 18.12
CA ALA A 754 21.32 -28.82 18.66
C ALA A 754 20.19 -27.85 18.28
N PHE A 755 19.71 -27.88 17.03
CA PHE A 755 18.58 -27.08 16.58
C PHE A 755 17.32 -27.38 17.40
N ILE A 756 16.88 -28.65 17.42
CA ILE A 756 15.69 -29.12 18.15
C ILE A 756 15.76 -28.73 19.63
N LYS A 757 16.91 -28.96 20.27
CA LYS A 757 17.09 -28.60 21.69
C LYS A 757 16.99 -27.09 21.94
N ASN A 758 17.55 -26.27 21.06
CA ASN A 758 17.54 -24.82 21.21
C ASN A 758 16.15 -24.23 20.94
N ILE A 759 15.45 -24.71 19.91
CA ILE A 759 14.09 -24.25 19.60
C ILE A 759 13.09 -24.70 20.68
N ASP A 760 13.18 -25.92 21.19
CA ASP A 760 12.33 -26.38 22.31
C ASP A 760 12.59 -25.61 23.59
N LYS A 761 13.87 -25.32 23.90
CA LYS A 761 14.21 -24.48 25.05
C LYS A 761 13.58 -23.10 24.91
N LYS A 762 13.62 -22.50 23.72
CA LYS A 762 12.97 -21.21 23.44
C LYS A 762 11.46 -21.30 23.64
N LEU A 763 10.81 -22.30 23.04
CA LEU A 763 9.37 -22.53 23.17
C LEU A 763 8.96 -22.67 24.65
N GLN A 764 9.72 -23.43 25.45
CA GLN A 764 9.49 -23.58 26.89
C GLN A 764 9.67 -22.28 27.68
N MET A 765 10.68 -21.47 27.36
CA MET A 765 10.87 -20.16 28.01
C MET A 765 9.69 -19.24 27.72
N MET A 766 9.20 -19.21 26.49
CA MET A 766 8.05 -18.39 26.09
C MET A 766 6.75 -18.83 26.77
N MET A 767 6.53 -20.14 26.93
CA MET A 767 5.39 -20.65 27.72
C MET A 767 5.43 -20.21 29.19
N LEU A 768 6.63 -20.01 29.76
CA LEU A 768 6.80 -19.55 31.14
C LEU A 768 6.65 -18.04 31.29
N GLU A 769 6.97 -17.26 30.26
CA GLU A 769 6.86 -15.79 30.22
C GLU A 769 5.44 -15.30 29.86
N GLY A 770 4.66 -16.12 29.15
CA GLY A 770 3.25 -15.85 28.81
C GLY A 770 2.23 -16.13 29.93
N GLN A 771 2.67 -16.68 31.06
CA GLN A 771 1.88 -16.87 32.30
C GLN A 771 2.05 -15.68 33.24
#